data_AF-A0A9E2I2F3-F1
#
_entry.id   AF-A0A9E2I2F3-F1
#
_cell.length_a   1.000
_cell.length_b   1.000
_cell.length_c   1.000
_cell.angle_alpha   90.00
_cell.angle_beta   90.00
_cell.angle_gamma   90.00
#
_symmetry.space_group_name_H-M   'P 1'
#
loop_
_entity.id
_entity.type
_entity.pdbx_description
1 polymer ?
#
loop_
_entity_poly.entity_id
_entity_poly.type
_entity_poly.pdbx_seq_one_letter_code
_entity_poly.pdbx_strand_id
1 'polypeptide(L)'
;HSEVSFLPITCVLCDDKPCIAACPELGAIGVNDLGAVVINEDLCTGCSKCVRACQIGAIRLHLLPGRGKSGKAVVLKCDLCDGDPWCVKVCEPEAITIRDDDGGQAMHATLLAELERIPDHRISPHRGKPTDNSAQGFHYQGYAGQYLRVDLSSGEIQKLPLPVEWAENYLGGNGIGTKILWDEVPASVEPLAPGNKLILATGPLCGSPVPNSGRVEFIGKSPLTGIYGDANAGGHLGPELKMAGYDLVIFEGRSPEPVYLYINDEQVELRPAGHLWGLGTFETETRLRNETNLPQFKTAIIGPAGENLVRYACIQVTSRRSAARSGLGAVMGSKNLKAIAVRGTRGFPISNPELTLDITLKYHRAIRENEFFPGVHKFGTAGLVSLMHFMGRFPTQNHRLGSFEDFIPISAEALHENHFVRDIACNNCPVGCDKVYTVTEGEFAGSMSTSVEYETLNSLGSRICNSNLPALLRGNELCDDLGLDTISAGSAIAFAMELVEKGILKPEDCDGLSLEWGNFHTMLELLERITYRKGYLGDLLAEGAAWAAKKLGGGAERYAMHVKGQDIPAQDGRAQQSMGLAHVTSSRGADHLKAFPVIDETGYPGEAARRYGQERLPEIVDPLAIKHKAFLVKDGEDFGAIVDSCGNCKSGGTFVMPEIYWQEQCNALNAVNGITLSAVELKHIGERIYNLQRCYNALHGIDKSDDVLPWRMTKVPSPSGNAKGSVCHISEMLADYYALRDWDPESGLPNESKLHDLGLGAACLRVREALASGEAQKQRARLGWAAPYTGEVVDSL
;
A
#
# COMPACT_ATOMS: atom_id res chain seq x y z
N HIS A 1 -10.47 -26.09 24.36
CA HIS A 1 -9.32 -26.19 23.45
C HIS A 1 -8.72 -27.60 23.46
N SER A 2 -9.47 -28.61 23.04
CA SER A 2 -8.90 -29.94 22.78
C SER A 2 -9.77 -30.66 21.75
N GLU A 3 -9.13 -31.02 20.64
CA GLU A 3 -9.58 -31.96 19.59
C GLU A 3 -10.69 -31.50 18.63
N VAL A 4 -10.33 -30.65 17.67
CA VAL A 4 -10.94 -30.71 16.33
C VAL A 4 -9.81 -31.00 15.34
N SER A 5 -9.77 -32.23 14.84
CA SER A 5 -8.80 -32.68 13.85
C SER A 5 -9.34 -32.43 12.44
N PHE A 6 -8.65 -31.61 11.65
CA PHE A 6 -8.95 -31.40 10.23
C PHE A 6 -8.03 -32.26 9.36
N LEU A 7 -8.60 -33.10 8.50
CA LEU A 7 -7.89 -33.91 7.51
C LEU A 7 -8.35 -33.54 6.08
N PRO A 8 -7.48 -32.93 5.25
CA PRO A 8 -7.72 -32.79 3.82
C PRO A 8 -7.30 -34.07 3.07
N ILE A 9 -8.16 -34.70 2.25
CA ILE A 9 -7.81 -35.94 1.50
C ILE A 9 -8.37 -35.98 0.06
N THR A 10 -7.57 -35.51 -0.91
CA THR A 10 -7.67 -35.96 -2.30
C THR A 10 -7.21 -37.42 -2.27
N CYS A 11 -8.10 -38.37 -2.56
CA CYS A 11 -7.86 -39.79 -2.29
C CYS A 11 -7.54 -40.52 -3.59
N VAL A 12 -6.27 -40.86 -3.80
CA VAL A 12 -5.77 -41.78 -4.85
C VAL A 12 -5.24 -43.10 -4.26
N LEU A 13 -5.28 -43.24 -2.94
CA LEU A 13 -4.39 -44.08 -2.13
C LEU A 13 -4.63 -45.60 -2.17
N CYS A 14 -5.75 -46.08 -2.71
CA CYS A 14 -6.00 -47.51 -2.89
C CYS A 14 -5.93 -47.85 -4.39
N ASP A 15 -5.19 -48.90 -4.75
CA ASP A 15 -5.12 -49.37 -6.14
C ASP A 15 -6.47 -49.89 -6.63
N ASP A 16 -7.15 -50.69 -5.80
CA ASP A 16 -8.44 -51.35 -6.07
C ASP A 16 -9.68 -50.53 -5.66
N LYS A 17 -9.47 -49.40 -4.97
CA LYS A 17 -10.49 -48.38 -4.59
C LYS A 17 -11.77 -49.01 -4.02
N PRO A 18 -11.72 -49.69 -2.86
CA PRO A 18 -12.85 -50.42 -2.29
C PRO A 18 -14.07 -49.54 -1.98
N CYS A 19 -13.85 -48.24 -1.77
CA CYS A 19 -14.93 -47.26 -1.61
C CYS A 19 -15.81 -47.11 -2.87
N ILE A 20 -15.25 -47.30 -4.07
CA ILE A 20 -15.97 -47.33 -5.35
C ILE A 20 -16.74 -48.63 -5.47
N ALA A 21 -16.11 -49.78 -5.21
CA ALA A 21 -16.76 -51.09 -5.26
C ALA A 21 -17.90 -51.23 -4.25
N ALA A 22 -17.79 -50.58 -3.09
CA ALA A 22 -18.82 -50.58 -2.06
C ALA A 22 -19.99 -49.62 -2.34
N CYS A 23 -19.87 -48.76 -3.36
CA CYS A 23 -20.93 -47.83 -3.73
C CYS A 23 -22.09 -48.59 -4.41
N PRO A 24 -23.29 -48.62 -3.82
CA PRO A 24 -24.42 -49.36 -4.40
C PRO A 24 -25.09 -48.61 -5.57
N GLU A 25 -24.76 -47.32 -5.75
CA GLU A 25 -25.24 -46.50 -6.85
C GLU A 25 -24.09 -46.32 -7.86
N LEU A 26 -24.18 -47.02 -8.99
CA LEU A 26 -23.20 -46.95 -10.07
C LEU A 26 -23.07 -45.50 -10.56
N GLY A 27 -21.91 -44.88 -10.34
CA GLY A 27 -21.59 -43.52 -10.78
C GLY A 27 -21.66 -42.44 -9.70
N ALA A 28 -22.09 -42.73 -8.46
CA ALA A 28 -22.03 -41.75 -7.36
C ALA A 28 -20.62 -41.55 -6.80
N ILE A 29 -19.72 -42.50 -7.01
CA ILE A 29 -18.28 -42.38 -6.75
C ILE A 29 -17.55 -42.84 -8.00
N GLY A 30 -16.64 -42.01 -8.49
CA GLY A 30 -15.85 -42.27 -9.68
C GLY A 30 -14.40 -41.90 -9.48
N VAL A 31 -13.65 -41.95 -10.57
CA VAL A 31 -12.26 -41.48 -10.64
C VAL A 31 -12.20 -40.37 -11.69
N ASN A 32 -11.60 -39.23 -11.37
CA ASN A 32 -11.42 -38.15 -12.34
C ASN A 32 -10.18 -38.40 -13.23
N ASP A 33 -9.93 -37.52 -14.19
CA ASP A 33 -8.81 -37.65 -15.15
C ASP A 33 -7.41 -37.62 -14.50
N LEU A 34 -7.34 -37.24 -13.22
CA LEU A 34 -6.12 -37.23 -12.40
C LEU A 34 -5.95 -38.51 -11.55
N GLY A 35 -6.85 -39.49 -11.69
CA GLY A 35 -6.81 -40.74 -10.91
C GLY A 35 -7.40 -40.63 -9.50
N ALA A 36 -7.89 -39.44 -9.10
CA ALA A 36 -8.48 -39.20 -7.79
C ALA A 36 -9.91 -39.73 -7.73
N VAL A 37 -10.25 -40.40 -6.62
CA VAL A 37 -11.64 -40.72 -6.30
C VAL A 37 -12.41 -39.40 -6.27
N VAL A 38 -13.64 -39.33 -6.73
CA VAL A 38 -14.52 -38.14 -6.63
C VAL A 38 -15.92 -38.59 -6.29
N ILE A 39 -16.69 -37.77 -5.57
CA ILE A 39 -18.05 -38.10 -5.16
C ILE A 39 -19.00 -37.17 -5.89
N ASN A 40 -19.91 -37.74 -6.66
CA ASN A 40 -21.01 -36.99 -7.25
C ASN A 40 -22.14 -36.87 -6.22
N GLU A 41 -22.26 -35.69 -5.63
CA GLU A 41 -23.22 -35.41 -4.55
C GLU A 41 -24.68 -35.57 -5.01
N ASP A 42 -24.98 -35.35 -6.29
CA ASP A 42 -26.34 -35.44 -6.85
C ASP A 42 -26.83 -36.89 -7.01
N LEU A 43 -25.90 -37.83 -7.13
CA LEU A 43 -26.16 -39.26 -7.22
C LEU A 43 -25.94 -39.98 -5.88
N CYS A 44 -25.31 -39.33 -4.91
CA CYS A 44 -25.01 -39.93 -3.61
C CYS A 44 -26.29 -40.19 -2.80
N THR A 45 -26.49 -41.43 -2.36
CA THR A 45 -27.67 -41.84 -1.59
C THR A 45 -27.48 -41.74 -0.07
N GLY A 46 -26.29 -41.36 0.40
CA GLY A 46 -25.99 -41.24 1.83
C GLY A 46 -25.83 -42.56 2.60
N CYS A 47 -25.83 -43.70 1.91
CA CYS A 47 -25.85 -45.04 2.53
C CYS A 47 -24.61 -45.39 3.38
N SER A 48 -23.56 -44.56 3.33
CA SER A 48 -22.32 -44.68 4.11
C SER A 48 -21.53 -45.99 3.90
N LYS A 49 -21.84 -46.78 2.86
CA LYS A 49 -21.08 -47.99 2.54
C LYS A 49 -19.65 -47.68 2.14
N CYS A 50 -19.43 -46.64 1.33
CA CYS A 50 -18.11 -46.15 0.95
C CYS A 50 -17.30 -45.59 2.13
N VAL A 51 -17.96 -44.96 3.11
CA VAL A 51 -17.35 -44.52 4.37
C VAL A 51 -16.82 -45.73 5.13
N ARG A 52 -17.63 -46.78 5.31
CA ARG A 52 -17.23 -48.03 5.99
C ARG A 52 -16.16 -48.82 5.23
N ALA A 53 -16.18 -48.77 3.90
CA ALA A 53 -15.20 -49.42 3.04
C ALA A 53 -13.89 -48.62 2.91
N CYS A 54 -13.88 -47.35 3.35
CA CYS A 54 -12.69 -46.51 3.30
C CYS A 54 -11.74 -46.91 4.43
N GLN A 55 -10.77 -47.75 4.09
CA GLN A 55 -9.80 -48.30 5.05
C GLN A 55 -8.95 -47.23 5.75
N ILE A 56 -8.85 -46.04 5.16
CA ILE A 56 -8.04 -44.92 5.64
C ILE A 56 -8.87 -43.76 6.23
N GLY A 57 -10.20 -43.87 6.29
CA GLY A 57 -11.06 -42.84 6.89
C GLY A 57 -11.15 -41.51 6.12
N ALA A 58 -10.78 -41.51 4.83
CA ALA A 58 -10.76 -40.35 3.94
C ALA A 58 -12.14 -39.83 3.52
N ILE A 59 -13.16 -40.68 3.64
CA ILE A 59 -14.50 -40.42 3.14
C ILE A 59 -15.42 -40.31 4.36
N ARG A 60 -16.13 -39.19 4.51
CA ARG A 60 -17.01 -38.93 5.67
C ARG A 60 -18.43 -38.60 5.26
N LEU A 61 -19.40 -38.98 6.10
CA LEU A 61 -20.79 -38.60 5.91
C LEU A 61 -21.01 -37.19 6.45
N HIS A 62 -21.54 -36.30 5.62
CA HIS A 62 -21.93 -34.96 6.03
C HIS A 62 -23.46 -34.83 6.11
N LEU A 63 -23.92 -34.32 7.24
CA LEU A 63 -25.33 -34.17 7.59
C LEU A 63 -25.75 -32.69 7.44
N LEU A 64 -25.69 -32.14 6.22
CA LEU A 64 -26.24 -30.81 5.96
C LEU A 64 -27.59 -30.93 5.22
N PRO A 65 -28.67 -30.30 5.72
CA PRO A 65 -29.91 -30.20 4.96
C PRO A 65 -29.68 -29.29 3.75
N GLY A 66 -29.80 -29.82 2.52
CA GLY A 66 -29.90 -29.00 1.31
C GLY A 66 -28.93 -29.28 0.16
N ARG A 67 -28.07 -30.30 0.24
CA ARG A 67 -27.29 -30.79 -0.93
C ARG A 67 -27.82 -32.14 -1.42
N GLY A 68 -27.90 -32.31 -2.74
CA GLY A 68 -28.48 -33.48 -3.43
C GLY A 68 -30.02 -33.49 -3.47
N LYS A 69 -30.60 -34.23 -4.43
CA LYS A 69 -32.04 -34.22 -4.83
C LYS A 69 -33.09 -34.52 -3.73
N SER A 70 -32.73 -34.72 -2.46
CA SER A 70 -33.71 -35.13 -1.43
C SER A 70 -33.41 -34.72 0.01
N GLY A 71 -32.49 -33.79 0.28
CA GLY A 71 -32.18 -33.37 1.66
C GLY A 71 -31.63 -34.49 2.54
N LYS A 72 -30.97 -35.48 1.92
CA LYS A 72 -30.33 -36.62 2.59
C LYS A 72 -28.88 -36.29 2.92
N ALA A 73 -28.32 -36.98 3.91
CA ALA A 73 -26.89 -36.98 4.20
C ALA A 73 -26.10 -37.34 2.93
N VAL A 74 -25.05 -36.59 2.61
CA VAL A 74 -24.17 -36.87 1.47
C VAL A 74 -22.76 -37.12 1.95
N VAL A 75 -22.00 -37.89 1.20
CA VAL A 75 -20.63 -38.26 1.57
C VAL A 75 -19.64 -37.26 0.96
N LEU A 76 -18.67 -36.78 1.73
CA LEU A 76 -17.65 -35.81 1.33
C LEU A 76 -16.21 -36.30 1.57
N LYS A 77 -15.27 -35.70 0.83
CA LYS A 77 -13.82 -35.72 1.09
C LYS A 77 -13.18 -34.41 0.57
N CYS A 78 -12.11 -33.94 1.19
CA CYS A 78 -11.47 -32.67 0.84
C CYS A 78 -10.37 -32.88 -0.20
N ASP A 79 -10.39 -32.26 -1.37
CA ASP A 79 -9.61 -32.68 -2.54
C ASP A 79 -8.56 -31.67 -3.05
N LEU A 80 -7.99 -30.84 -2.18
CA LEU A 80 -7.29 -29.61 -2.62
C LEU A 80 -5.76 -29.64 -2.68
N CYS A 81 -5.06 -30.63 -2.09
CA CYS A 81 -3.60 -30.54 -1.87
C CYS A 81 -2.77 -31.79 -2.27
N ASP A 82 -3.32 -32.72 -3.04
CA ASP A 82 -2.61 -33.89 -3.59
C ASP A 82 -1.73 -34.69 -2.61
N GLY A 83 -2.19 -34.82 -1.36
CA GLY A 83 -1.50 -35.62 -0.33
C GLY A 83 -0.32 -34.92 0.35
N ASP A 84 -0.05 -33.65 0.05
CA ASP A 84 1.01 -32.85 0.65
C ASP A 84 0.44 -31.51 1.17
N PRO A 85 -0.27 -31.53 2.32
CA PRO A 85 -1.06 -30.40 2.76
C PRO A 85 -0.17 -29.20 3.10
N TRP A 86 -0.23 -28.19 2.25
CA TRP A 86 0.53 -26.95 2.39
C TRP A 86 0.35 -26.29 3.76
N CYS A 87 -0.83 -26.45 4.37
CA CYS A 87 -1.15 -25.94 5.71
C CYS A 87 -0.28 -26.51 6.84
N VAL A 88 0.30 -27.70 6.67
CA VAL A 88 1.27 -28.28 7.63
C VAL A 88 2.64 -27.63 7.45
N LYS A 89 3.08 -27.46 6.19
CA LYS A 89 4.39 -26.86 5.86
C LYS A 89 4.52 -25.40 6.27
N VAL A 90 3.40 -24.67 6.29
CA VAL A 90 3.37 -23.24 6.64
C VAL A 90 2.93 -22.98 8.08
N CYS A 91 2.70 -24.04 8.88
CA CYS A 91 2.34 -23.90 10.29
C CYS A 91 3.60 -23.61 11.14
N GLU A 92 4.03 -22.35 11.10
CA GLU A 92 5.17 -21.83 11.87
C GLU A 92 5.17 -22.17 13.39
N PRO A 93 4.02 -22.20 14.10
CA PRO A 93 3.99 -22.61 15.51
C PRO A 93 3.96 -24.13 15.73
N GLU A 94 4.04 -24.95 14.67
CA GLU A 94 3.90 -26.42 14.71
C GLU A 94 2.58 -26.93 15.32
N ALA A 95 1.54 -26.09 15.34
CA ALA A 95 0.23 -26.47 15.86
C ALA A 95 -0.50 -27.52 15.00
N ILE A 96 -0.02 -27.77 13.78
CA ILE A 96 -0.52 -28.77 12.85
C ILE A 96 0.67 -29.63 12.43
N THR A 97 0.63 -30.93 12.75
CA THR A 97 1.70 -31.88 12.42
C THR A 97 1.15 -33.02 11.57
N ILE A 98 1.88 -33.44 10.53
CA ILE A 98 1.65 -34.76 9.91
C ILE A 98 2.20 -35.81 10.88
N ARG A 99 1.38 -36.79 11.24
CA ARG A 99 1.81 -37.95 12.02
C ARG A 99 1.51 -39.20 11.23
N ASP A 100 2.50 -40.08 11.13
CA ASP A 100 2.34 -41.44 10.65
C ASP A 100 2.15 -42.36 11.88
N ASP A 101 0.97 -42.38 12.51
CA ASP A 101 0.50 -43.58 13.23
C ASP A 101 -1.01 -43.52 13.58
N ASP A 102 -1.63 -44.70 13.47
CA ASP A 102 -2.64 -45.42 14.27
C ASP A 102 -3.76 -44.69 15.07
N GLY A 103 -3.69 -43.38 15.31
CA GLY A 103 -4.72 -42.62 16.05
C GLY A 103 -6.05 -42.38 15.32
N GLY A 104 -6.08 -42.57 14.00
CA GLY A 104 -7.28 -42.36 13.18
C GLY A 104 -8.44 -43.32 13.51
N GLN A 105 -8.14 -44.54 13.95
CA GLN A 105 -9.15 -45.56 14.28
C GLN A 105 -9.88 -45.28 15.60
N ALA A 106 -9.19 -44.73 16.61
CA ALA A 106 -9.78 -44.39 17.90
C ALA A 106 -10.75 -43.20 17.81
N MET A 107 -10.38 -42.17 17.04
CA MET A 107 -11.25 -41.02 16.76
C MET A 107 -12.46 -41.44 15.90
N HIS A 108 -12.29 -42.41 14.99
CA HIS A 108 -13.38 -42.96 14.18
C HIS A 108 -14.39 -43.76 15.01
N ALA A 109 -13.92 -44.59 15.95
CA ALA A 109 -14.79 -45.35 16.86
C ALA A 109 -15.62 -44.44 17.79
N THR A 110 -15.03 -43.34 18.25
CA THR A 110 -15.70 -42.34 19.11
C THR A 110 -16.82 -41.63 18.36
N LEU A 111 -16.56 -41.21 17.11
CA LEU A 111 -17.53 -40.53 16.26
C LEU A 111 -18.72 -41.43 15.89
N LEU A 112 -18.48 -42.74 15.67
CA LEU A 112 -19.52 -43.72 15.37
C LEU A 112 -20.47 -43.94 16.57
N ALA A 113 -19.94 -43.95 17.79
CA ALA A 113 -20.73 -44.12 19.01
C ALA A 113 -21.63 -42.90 19.33
N GLU A 114 -21.26 -41.69 18.91
CA GLU A 114 -22.07 -40.47 19.07
C GLU A 114 -23.21 -40.39 18.04
N LEU A 115 -22.98 -40.87 16.82
CA LEU A 115 -23.96 -40.87 15.74
C LEU A 115 -25.12 -41.86 15.98
N GLU A 116 -24.92 -42.91 16.77
CA GLU A 116 -25.97 -43.87 17.15
C GLU A 116 -26.98 -43.33 18.19
N ARG A 117 -26.77 -42.12 18.75
CA ARG A 117 -27.51 -41.61 19.92
C ARG A 117 -28.52 -40.49 19.66
N ILE A 118 -28.76 -40.06 18.42
CA ILE A 118 -29.67 -38.92 18.14
C ILE A 118 -31.04 -39.43 17.64
N PRO A 119 -32.15 -39.27 18.41
CA PRO A 119 -33.50 -39.59 17.95
C PRO A 119 -34.10 -38.48 17.09
N ASP A 120 -34.85 -38.91 16.07
CA ASP A 120 -35.43 -38.16 14.96
C ASP A 120 -36.68 -37.33 15.35
N HIS A 121 -36.62 -35.98 15.33
CA HIS A 121 -37.82 -35.12 15.24
C HIS A 121 -37.60 -33.82 14.42
N ARG A 122 -38.11 -33.89 13.18
CA ARG A 122 -38.69 -32.86 12.28
C ARG A 122 -38.82 -31.40 12.78
N ILE A 123 -38.34 -30.45 11.96
CA ILE A 123 -38.85 -29.06 11.91
C ILE A 123 -39.03 -28.60 10.44
N SER A 124 -40.20 -28.02 10.18
CA SER A 124 -40.70 -27.42 8.92
C SER A 124 -40.18 -25.99 8.70
N PRO A 125 -40.04 -25.48 7.47
CA PRO A 125 -39.46 -24.15 7.22
C PRO A 125 -40.50 -23.04 7.34
N HIS A 126 -40.20 -21.99 8.11
CA HIS A 126 -40.85 -20.68 7.98
C HIS A 126 -39.88 -19.69 7.34
N ARG A 127 -40.30 -19.11 6.22
CA ARG A 127 -39.72 -17.89 5.63
C ARG A 127 -40.05 -16.70 6.54
N GLY A 128 -39.02 -16.04 7.07
CA GLY A 128 -39.15 -14.74 7.74
C GLY A 128 -39.06 -13.58 6.75
N LYS A 129 -40.00 -12.65 6.83
CA LYS A 129 -39.93 -11.29 6.28
C LYS A 129 -38.95 -10.43 7.11
N PRO A 130 -38.40 -9.34 6.55
CA PRO A 130 -37.41 -8.51 7.23
C PRO A 130 -38.01 -7.86 8.49
N THR A 131 -37.30 -7.97 9.60
CA THR A 131 -37.68 -7.35 10.87
C THR A 131 -36.99 -6.01 11.07
N ASP A 132 -37.82 -5.12 11.60
CA ASP A 132 -37.61 -3.82 12.25
C ASP A 132 -36.24 -3.54 12.90
N ASN A 133 -35.95 -2.24 12.97
CA ASN A 133 -34.66 -1.60 12.79
C ASN A 133 -34.19 -0.91 14.08
N SER A 134 -33.68 -1.67 15.06
CA SER A 134 -33.12 -1.10 16.29
C SER A 134 -31.96 -1.87 16.92
N ALA A 135 -31.39 -2.88 16.23
CA ALA A 135 -30.22 -3.64 16.69
C ALA A 135 -29.27 -4.10 15.56
N GLN A 136 -29.32 -3.45 14.38
CA GLN A 136 -28.63 -3.91 13.18
C GLN A 136 -27.23 -3.25 13.04
N GLY A 137 -26.20 -4.07 12.79
CA GLY A 137 -24.86 -3.60 12.42
C GLY A 137 -24.88 -2.74 11.15
N PHE A 138 -23.72 -2.17 10.80
CA PHE A 138 -23.59 -1.29 9.64
C PHE A 138 -24.11 -1.94 8.36
N HIS A 139 -24.81 -1.17 7.52
CA HIS A 139 -25.60 -1.67 6.39
C HIS A 139 -24.78 -2.48 5.38
N TYR A 140 -23.55 -2.02 5.10
CA TYR A 140 -22.64 -2.70 4.17
C TYR A 140 -21.75 -3.71 4.90
N GLN A 141 -21.67 -4.91 4.35
CA GLN A 141 -20.79 -5.97 4.86
C GLN A 141 -19.32 -5.62 4.54
N GLY A 142 -18.36 -6.36 5.08
CA GLY A 142 -16.93 -6.10 4.91
C GLY A 142 -16.39 -4.87 5.63
N TYR A 143 -17.25 -3.98 6.14
CA TYR A 143 -16.91 -2.93 7.09
C TYR A 143 -17.00 -3.47 8.51
N ALA A 144 -16.19 -2.92 9.41
CA ALA A 144 -16.42 -3.10 10.84
C ALA A 144 -17.62 -2.28 11.34
N GLY A 145 -17.91 -1.15 10.68
CA GLY A 145 -19.05 -0.29 10.95
C GLY A 145 -18.80 0.73 12.06
N GLN A 146 -17.57 0.83 12.56
CA GLN A 146 -17.20 1.74 13.64
C GLN A 146 -15.83 2.36 13.37
N TYR A 147 -15.57 3.54 13.94
CA TYR A 147 -14.25 4.15 13.97
C TYR A 147 -13.94 4.70 15.35
N LEU A 148 -12.65 4.90 15.61
CA LEU A 148 -12.15 5.49 16.84
C LEU A 148 -11.82 6.96 16.61
N ARG A 149 -12.23 7.83 17.53
CA ARG A 149 -11.78 9.22 17.61
C ARG A 149 -11.01 9.40 18.91
N VAL A 150 -9.76 9.85 18.80
CA VAL A 150 -8.80 9.93 19.90
C VAL A 150 -8.30 11.36 20.02
N ASP A 151 -8.72 12.06 21.07
CA ASP A 151 -8.14 13.36 21.42
C ASP A 151 -7.00 13.14 22.41
N LEU A 152 -5.78 13.32 21.90
CA LEU A 152 -4.57 13.10 22.67
C LEU A 152 -4.36 14.17 23.76
N SER A 153 -5.01 15.33 23.65
CA SER A 153 -4.88 16.41 24.65
C SER A 153 -5.65 16.10 25.93
N SER A 154 -6.88 15.59 25.77
CA SER A 154 -7.75 15.19 26.88
C SER A 154 -7.56 13.73 27.31
N GLY A 155 -7.02 12.90 26.42
CA GLY A 155 -6.95 11.45 26.57
C GLY A 155 -8.27 10.74 26.27
N GLU A 156 -9.28 11.45 25.76
CA GLU A 156 -10.60 10.89 25.45
C GLU A 156 -10.54 9.98 24.21
N ILE A 157 -11.19 8.82 24.30
CA ILE A 157 -11.35 7.86 23.20
C ILE A 157 -12.83 7.59 23.01
N GLN A 158 -13.34 7.91 21.82
CA GLN A 158 -14.73 7.67 21.45
C GLN A 158 -14.81 6.58 20.39
N LYS A 159 -15.77 5.66 20.56
CA LYS A 159 -16.17 4.67 19.56
C LYS A 159 -17.43 5.17 18.87
N LEU A 160 -17.34 5.50 17.59
CA LEU A 160 -18.43 6.11 16.83
C LEU A 160 -18.86 5.21 15.68
N PRO A 161 -20.15 5.17 15.33
CA PRO A 161 -20.62 4.43 14.17
C PRO A 161 -20.08 5.09 12.88
N LEU A 162 -19.69 4.27 11.91
CA LEU A 162 -19.29 4.76 10.60
C LEU A 162 -20.51 5.39 9.88
N PRO A 163 -20.40 6.63 9.35
CA PRO A 163 -21.48 7.22 8.56
C PRO A 163 -21.68 6.47 7.24
N VAL A 164 -22.92 6.12 6.92
CA VAL A 164 -23.27 5.41 5.67
C VAL A 164 -22.85 6.23 4.44
N GLU A 165 -23.06 7.55 4.48
CA GLU A 165 -22.67 8.47 3.42
C GLU A 165 -21.17 8.46 3.11
N TRP A 166 -20.32 8.13 4.08
CA TRP A 166 -18.88 8.01 3.86
C TRP A 166 -18.56 6.77 3.02
N ALA A 167 -19.18 5.63 3.35
CA ALA A 167 -19.02 4.40 2.59
C ALA A 167 -19.58 4.53 1.16
N GLU A 168 -20.75 5.16 0.98
CA GLU A 168 -21.39 5.32 -0.33
C GLU A 168 -20.61 6.27 -1.25
N ASN A 169 -20.11 7.39 -0.71
CA ASN A 169 -19.53 8.45 -1.54
C ASN A 169 -18.02 8.41 -1.64
N TYR A 170 -17.34 7.72 -0.70
CA TYR A 170 -15.89 7.72 -0.56
C TYR A 170 -15.29 6.34 -0.26
N LEU A 171 -16.12 5.30 -0.11
CA LEU A 171 -15.73 3.91 0.17
C LEU A 171 -15.01 3.74 1.52
N GLY A 172 -13.72 4.03 1.57
CA GLY A 172 -12.87 3.80 2.73
C GLY A 172 -11.51 4.45 2.54
N GLY A 173 -10.52 4.03 3.34
CA GLY A 173 -9.11 4.36 3.14
C GLY A 173 -8.88 5.83 2.81
N ASN A 174 -8.26 6.08 1.66
CA ASN A 174 -7.92 7.41 1.16
C ASN A 174 -9.14 8.32 0.94
N GLY A 175 -10.26 7.78 0.45
CA GLY A 175 -11.47 8.55 0.19
C GLY A 175 -12.07 9.13 1.45
N ILE A 176 -12.32 8.29 2.47
CA ILE A 176 -12.84 8.77 3.77
C ILE A 176 -11.82 9.69 4.45
N GLY A 177 -10.53 9.34 4.40
CA GLY A 177 -9.46 10.19 4.92
C GLY A 177 -9.43 11.58 4.27
N THR A 178 -9.64 11.66 2.95
CA THR A 178 -9.75 12.92 2.20
C THR A 178 -10.95 13.74 2.67
N LYS A 179 -12.12 13.10 2.84
CA LYS A 179 -13.34 13.78 3.29
C LYS A 179 -13.17 14.39 4.68
N ILE A 180 -12.63 13.61 5.62
CA ILE A 180 -12.35 14.08 6.99
C ILE A 180 -11.34 15.23 6.97
N LEU A 181 -10.24 15.11 6.21
CA LEU A 181 -9.24 16.16 6.13
C LEU A 181 -9.83 17.46 5.57
N TRP A 182 -10.66 17.36 4.53
CA TRP A 182 -11.37 18.49 3.95
C TRP A 182 -12.31 19.17 4.95
N ASP A 183 -13.13 18.40 5.66
CA ASP A 183 -14.12 18.94 6.59
C ASP A 183 -13.50 19.55 7.85
N GLU A 184 -12.48 18.88 8.40
CA GLU A 184 -12.04 19.10 9.77
C GLU A 184 -10.68 19.78 9.92
N VAL A 185 -9.89 19.90 8.85
CA VAL A 185 -8.58 20.57 8.88
C VAL A 185 -8.60 21.82 7.99
N PRO A 186 -8.89 23.00 8.57
CA PRO A 186 -8.80 24.26 7.85
C PRO A 186 -7.38 24.54 7.35
N ALA A 187 -7.28 25.28 6.24
CA ALA A 187 -5.99 25.61 5.65
C ALA A 187 -5.06 26.39 6.58
N SER A 188 -5.63 27.18 7.51
CA SER A 188 -4.91 27.95 8.52
C SER A 188 -4.20 27.12 9.60
N VAL A 189 -4.51 25.83 9.71
CA VAL A 189 -3.85 24.91 10.65
C VAL A 189 -2.46 24.57 10.15
N GLU A 190 -1.44 24.79 10.97
CA GLU A 190 -0.06 24.40 10.65
C GLU A 190 0.10 22.86 10.72
N PRO A 191 0.91 22.23 9.84
CA PRO A 191 1.00 20.76 9.75
C PRO A 191 1.41 20.04 11.04
N LEU A 192 2.24 20.66 11.89
CA LEU A 192 2.70 20.06 13.15
C LEU A 192 1.90 20.58 14.37
N ALA A 193 0.83 21.35 14.14
CA ALA A 193 -0.02 21.86 15.21
C ALA A 193 -0.99 20.79 15.72
N PRO A 194 -1.45 20.88 16.99
CA PRO A 194 -2.46 19.97 17.55
C PRO A 194 -3.76 19.87 16.74
N GLY A 195 -4.12 20.95 16.02
CA GLY A 195 -5.30 21.00 15.16
C GLY A 195 -5.24 20.13 13.90
N ASN A 196 -4.04 19.74 13.43
CA ASN A 196 -3.92 18.83 12.31
C ASN A 196 -4.41 17.44 12.73
N LYS A 197 -5.00 16.66 11.81
CA LYS A 197 -5.38 15.28 12.08
C LYS A 197 -4.31 14.32 11.56
N LEU A 198 -4.15 13.20 12.25
CA LEU A 198 -3.54 12.00 11.68
C LEU A 198 -4.63 10.94 11.62
N ILE A 199 -4.92 10.43 10.42
CA ILE A 199 -6.02 9.50 10.18
C ILE A 199 -5.43 8.19 9.70
N LEU A 200 -5.67 7.11 10.44
CA LEU A 200 -5.40 5.74 10.01
C LEU A 200 -6.70 5.17 9.44
N ALA A 201 -6.70 4.74 8.17
CA ALA A 201 -7.92 4.33 7.48
C ALA A 201 -7.74 3.01 6.72
N THR A 202 -8.67 2.08 6.90
CA THR A 202 -8.77 0.85 6.11
C THR A 202 -9.84 0.99 5.02
N GLY A 203 -9.75 0.18 3.98
CA GLY A 203 -10.74 0.14 2.92
C GLY A 203 -11.73 -1.03 3.04
N PRO A 204 -12.89 -1.00 2.37
CA PRO A 204 -13.92 -2.04 2.42
C PRO A 204 -13.45 -3.45 2.08
N LEU A 205 -12.45 -3.60 1.21
CA LEU A 205 -11.91 -4.91 0.84
C LEU A 205 -10.80 -5.36 1.79
N CYS A 206 -10.23 -4.46 2.59
CA CYS A 206 -9.12 -4.75 3.49
C CYS A 206 -9.45 -5.95 4.40
N GLY A 207 -8.54 -6.92 4.47
CA GLY A 207 -8.69 -8.17 5.23
C GLY A 207 -9.53 -9.26 4.55
N SER A 208 -10.28 -8.95 3.48
CA SER A 208 -11.13 -9.93 2.80
C SER A 208 -10.30 -10.93 1.97
N PRO A 209 -10.89 -12.06 1.52
CA PRO A 209 -10.21 -13.02 0.66
C PRO A 209 -9.84 -12.49 -0.74
N VAL A 210 -10.29 -11.30 -1.14
CA VAL A 210 -9.90 -10.71 -2.44
C VAL A 210 -8.37 -10.47 -2.46
N PRO A 211 -7.63 -10.90 -3.49
CA PRO A 211 -6.18 -10.75 -3.53
C PRO A 211 -5.69 -9.32 -3.26
N ASN A 212 -4.55 -9.23 -2.57
CA ASN A 212 -3.83 -7.98 -2.31
C ASN A 212 -4.56 -6.97 -1.41
N SER A 213 -5.55 -7.41 -0.65
CA SER A 213 -6.41 -6.61 0.25
C SER A 213 -5.77 -6.31 1.62
N GLY A 214 -4.47 -6.05 1.67
CA GLY A 214 -3.73 -5.89 2.92
C GLY A 214 -3.33 -4.45 3.26
N ARG A 215 -3.85 -3.45 2.54
CA ARG A 215 -3.36 -2.07 2.64
C ARG A 215 -4.09 -1.23 3.70
N VAL A 216 -3.36 -0.26 4.24
CA VAL A 216 -3.85 0.76 5.17
C VAL A 216 -3.28 2.13 4.78
N GLU A 217 -4.08 3.18 4.97
CA GLU A 217 -3.75 4.55 4.62
C GLU A 217 -3.50 5.39 5.88
N PHE A 218 -2.52 6.27 5.80
CA PHE A 218 -2.29 7.36 6.74
C PHE A 218 -2.53 8.68 6.01
N ILE A 219 -3.36 9.56 6.57
CA ILE A 219 -3.76 10.83 5.94
C ILE A 219 -3.61 11.98 6.94
N GLY A 220 -3.13 13.14 6.47
CA GLY A 220 -3.00 14.37 7.24
C GLY A 220 -2.53 15.55 6.39
N LYS A 221 -2.48 16.77 6.96
CA LYS A 221 -1.76 17.88 6.30
C LYS A 221 -0.26 17.61 6.39
N SER A 222 0.43 17.55 5.25
CA SER A 222 1.85 17.17 5.17
C SER A 222 2.76 18.28 5.72
N PRO A 223 3.71 17.98 6.63
CA PRO A 223 4.73 18.94 7.04
C PRO A 223 5.80 19.19 5.98
N LEU A 224 6.02 18.26 5.05
CA LEU A 224 6.98 18.45 3.96
C LEU A 224 6.43 19.42 2.90
N THR A 225 5.17 19.25 2.51
CA THR A 225 4.60 19.99 1.38
C THR A 225 3.67 21.12 1.82
N GLY A 226 3.15 21.07 3.05
CA GLY A 226 2.19 22.04 3.57
C GLY A 226 0.77 21.89 3.01
N ILE A 227 0.51 20.86 2.21
CA ILE A 227 -0.76 20.63 1.49
C ILE A 227 -1.36 19.25 1.84
N TYR A 228 -2.18 18.66 0.97
CA TYR A 228 -2.66 17.29 1.12
C TYR A 228 -1.49 16.30 1.28
N GLY A 229 -1.63 15.35 2.21
CA GLY A 229 -0.66 14.30 2.46
C GLY A 229 -1.34 12.97 2.76
N ASP A 230 -1.00 11.95 2.01
CA ASP A 230 -1.32 10.56 2.28
C ASP A 230 -0.07 9.69 2.20
N ALA A 231 -0.11 8.52 2.83
CA ALA A 231 0.90 7.48 2.74
C ALA A 231 0.26 6.10 2.96
N ASN A 232 0.58 5.16 2.07
CA ASN A 232 0.05 3.80 2.11
C ASN A 232 1.09 2.84 2.69
N ALA A 233 0.65 1.88 3.51
CA ALA A 233 1.46 0.76 3.96
C ALA A 233 0.75 -0.57 3.71
N GLY A 234 1.54 -1.62 3.46
CA GLY A 234 1.06 -3.00 3.39
C GLY A 234 1.19 -3.74 4.72
N GLY A 235 1.41 -5.05 4.64
CA GLY A 235 1.54 -5.91 5.80
C GLY A 235 0.19 -6.39 6.32
N HIS A 236 -0.01 -6.30 7.63
CA HIS A 236 -1.15 -6.91 8.32
C HIS A 236 -1.91 -5.94 9.24
N LEU A 237 -1.45 -4.70 9.40
CA LEU A 237 -2.07 -3.74 10.32
C LEU A 237 -3.53 -3.40 9.94
N GLY A 238 -3.79 -3.16 8.66
CA GLY A 238 -5.15 -2.85 8.17
C GLY A 238 -6.15 -3.96 8.48
N PRO A 239 -5.88 -5.21 8.06
CA PRO A 239 -6.71 -6.36 8.43
C PRO A 239 -6.89 -6.51 9.95
N GLU A 240 -5.82 -6.34 10.72
CA GLU A 240 -5.86 -6.44 12.19
C GLU A 240 -6.78 -5.41 12.83
N LEU A 241 -6.76 -4.16 12.35
CA LEU A 241 -7.66 -3.09 12.80
C LEU A 241 -9.12 -3.41 12.49
N LYS A 242 -9.38 -3.92 11.28
CA LYS A 242 -10.74 -4.33 10.90
C LYS A 242 -11.23 -5.51 11.75
N MET A 243 -10.39 -6.51 11.99
CA MET A 243 -10.69 -7.64 12.87
C MET A 243 -10.88 -7.22 14.33
N ALA A 244 -10.29 -6.10 14.76
CA ALA A 244 -10.53 -5.51 16.08
C ALA A 244 -11.90 -4.80 16.18
N GLY A 245 -12.57 -4.57 15.04
CA GLY A 245 -13.88 -3.93 14.98
C GLY A 245 -13.85 -2.45 14.58
N TYR A 246 -12.77 -1.97 13.95
CA TYR A 246 -12.67 -0.57 13.55
C TYR A 246 -12.23 -0.41 12.08
N ASP A 247 -12.89 0.49 11.35
CA ASP A 247 -12.52 0.84 9.98
C ASP A 247 -11.46 1.95 9.94
N LEU A 248 -11.48 2.88 10.92
CA LEU A 248 -10.56 4.02 11.01
C LEU A 248 -10.19 4.37 12.47
N VAL A 249 -9.08 5.09 12.62
CA VAL A 249 -8.69 5.82 13.84
C VAL A 249 -8.32 7.25 13.48
N ILE A 250 -8.96 8.23 14.12
CA ILE A 250 -8.72 9.67 13.92
C ILE A 250 -8.03 10.22 15.16
N PHE A 251 -6.81 10.74 15.01
CA PHE A 251 -6.07 11.39 16.08
C PHE A 251 -6.12 12.90 15.96
N GLU A 252 -6.51 13.56 17.04
CA GLU A 252 -6.48 15.02 17.20
C GLU A 252 -5.75 15.42 18.48
N GLY A 253 -5.42 16.71 18.61
CA GLY A 253 -4.74 17.19 19.80
C GLY A 253 -3.25 16.81 19.85
N ARG A 254 -2.67 16.92 21.06
CA ARG A 254 -1.29 16.55 21.38
C ARG A 254 -1.23 16.08 22.83
N SER A 255 -0.67 14.90 23.06
CA SER A 255 -0.46 14.40 24.42
C SER A 255 0.64 15.20 25.12
N PRO A 256 0.50 15.53 26.42
CA PRO A 256 1.55 16.24 27.16
C PRO A 256 2.83 15.41 27.30
N GLU A 257 2.71 14.08 27.29
CA GLU A 257 3.82 13.12 27.40
C GLU A 257 3.74 12.09 26.26
N PRO A 258 4.85 11.40 25.91
CA PRO A 258 4.81 10.29 24.96
C PRO A 258 3.80 9.20 25.34
N VAL A 259 2.93 8.82 24.40
CA VAL A 259 1.92 7.75 24.55
C VAL A 259 1.90 6.81 23.35
N TYR A 260 1.31 5.64 23.50
CA TYR A 260 0.90 4.76 22.40
C TYR A 260 -0.57 4.36 22.52
N LEU A 261 -1.22 4.15 21.39
CA LEU A 261 -2.59 3.60 21.37
C LEU A 261 -2.52 2.08 21.39
N TYR A 262 -3.18 1.46 22.36
CA TYR A 262 -3.36 0.02 22.50
C TYR A 262 -4.78 -0.35 22.09
N ILE A 263 -4.92 -1.26 21.12
CA ILE A 263 -6.22 -1.81 20.68
C ILE A 263 -6.13 -3.34 20.74
N ASN A 264 -6.92 -3.96 21.60
CA ASN A 264 -7.13 -5.41 21.62
C ASN A 264 -8.64 -5.69 21.59
N ASP A 265 -9.17 -5.89 20.38
CA ASP A 265 -10.61 -5.93 20.12
C ASP A 265 -11.34 -4.72 20.76
N GLU A 266 -12.25 -4.94 21.72
CA GLU A 266 -12.96 -3.85 22.40
C GLU A 266 -12.07 -3.03 23.35
N GLN A 267 -10.92 -3.55 23.78
CA GLN A 267 -10.08 -2.84 24.74
C GLN A 267 -9.25 -1.80 24.00
N VAL A 268 -9.57 -0.53 24.20
CA VAL A 268 -8.89 0.60 23.57
C VAL A 268 -8.40 1.57 24.64
N GLU A 269 -7.08 1.78 24.71
CA GLU A 269 -6.43 2.56 25.77
C GLU A 269 -5.27 3.39 25.21
N LEU A 270 -5.08 4.61 25.73
CA LEU A 270 -3.82 5.32 25.60
C LEU A 270 -2.90 4.94 26.77
N ARG A 271 -1.71 4.46 26.46
CA ARG A 271 -0.72 4.01 27.45
C ARG A 271 0.54 4.87 27.40
N PRO A 272 1.23 5.10 28.53
CA PRO A 272 2.49 5.82 28.55
C PRO A 272 3.55 5.14 27.65
N ALA A 273 4.32 5.94 26.92
CA ALA A 273 5.37 5.49 26.01
C ALA A 273 6.72 6.18 26.26
N GLY A 274 6.91 6.83 27.42
CA GLY A 274 8.16 7.54 27.73
C GLY A 274 9.39 6.64 27.70
N HIS A 275 9.25 5.37 28.06
CA HIS A 275 10.31 4.36 27.99
C HIS A 275 10.59 3.83 26.57
N LEU A 276 9.73 4.15 25.61
CA LEU A 276 9.89 3.81 24.19
C LEU A 276 10.40 5.01 23.37
N TRP A 277 10.24 6.23 23.88
CA TRP A 277 10.69 7.44 23.23
C TRP A 277 12.22 7.47 23.12
N GLY A 278 12.74 7.81 21.94
CA GLY A 278 14.16 7.77 21.60
C GLY A 278 14.64 6.44 21.04
N LEU A 279 13.83 5.37 21.13
CA LEU A 279 14.20 4.06 20.57
C LEU A 279 13.88 3.98 19.07
N GLY A 280 14.69 3.18 18.36
CA GLY A 280 14.40 2.75 16.99
C GLY A 280 13.09 1.96 16.89
N THR A 281 12.54 1.86 15.69
CA THR A 281 11.26 1.17 15.45
C THR A 281 11.35 -0.32 15.74
N PHE A 282 12.50 -0.97 15.50
CA PHE A 282 12.67 -2.40 15.74
C PHE A 282 12.69 -2.73 17.23
N GLU A 283 13.42 -1.94 18.02
CA GLU A 283 13.46 -2.12 19.47
C GLU A 283 12.11 -1.78 20.09
N THR A 284 11.44 -0.72 19.61
CA THR A 284 10.09 -0.34 20.05
C THR A 284 9.10 -1.48 19.81
N GLU A 285 9.09 -2.09 18.62
CA GLU A 285 8.21 -3.22 18.31
C GLU A 285 8.46 -4.41 19.24
N THR A 286 9.74 -4.74 19.47
CA THR A 286 10.15 -5.83 20.38
C THR A 286 9.68 -5.58 21.81
N ARG A 287 9.87 -4.37 22.33
CA ARG A 287 9.44 -4.00 23.68
C ARG A 287 7.93 -4.01 23.83
N LEU A 288 7.20 -3.46 22.86
CA LEU A 288 5.73 -3.48 22.87
C LEU A 288 5.19 -4.91 22.92
N ARG A 289 5.69 -5.82 22.08
CA ARG A 289 5.25 -7.23 22.07
C ARG A 289 5.52 -7.94 23.40
N ASN A 290 6.66 -7.65 24.03
CA ASN A 290 7.04 -8.21 25.32
C ASN A 290 6.17 -7.64 26.47
N GLU A 291 5.99 -6.33 26.53
CA GLU A 291 5.20 -5.65 27.57
C GLU A 291 3.73 -6.04 27.54
N THR A 292 3.18 -6.29 26.36
CA THR A 292 1.78 -6.70 26.22
C THR A 292 1.55 -8.20 26.38
N ASN A 293 2.62 -9.01 26.51
CA ASN A 293 2.57 -10.49 26.49
C ASN A 293 1.77 -11.06 25.30
N LEU A 294 1.78 -10.37 24.17
CA LEU A 294 0.97 -10.68 22.99
C LEU A 294 1.84 -10.48 21.74
N PRO A 295 2.60 -11.49 21.31
CA PRO A 295 3.54 -11.35 20.20
C PRO A 295 2.84 -11.13 18.85
N GLN A 296 1.52 -11.32 18.77
CA GLN A 296 0.76 -11.20 17.52
C GLN A 296 0.42 -9.77 17.11
N PHE A 297 0.65 -8.77 17.98
CA PHE A 297 0.37 -7.35 17.70
C PHE A 297 0.93 -6.91 16.35
N LYS A 298 0.11 -6.17 15.61
CA LYS A 298 0.55 -5.36 14.47
C LYS A 298 0.67 -3.93 14.91
N THR A 299 1.78 -3.31 14.56
CA THR A 299 2.12 -1.98 15.05
C THR A 299 2.30 -1.00 13.90
N ALA A 300 1.99 0.27 14.15
CA ALA A 300 2.52 1.42 13.43
C ALA A 300 3.38 2.22 14.42
N ILE A 301 4.64 2.50 14.08
CA ILE A 301 5.64 3.05 15.00
C ILE A 301 6.40 4.17 14.28
N ILE A 302 6.68 5.26 14.99
CA ILE A 302 7.69 6.24 14.56
C ILE A 302 9.03 5.95 15.23
N GLY A 303 10.10 6.09 14.46
CA GLY A 303 11.46 6.12 15.01
C GLY A 303 11.84 7.54 15.47
N PRO A 304 13.10 7.75 15.90
CA PRO A 304 13.59 9.04 16.35
C PRO A 304 13.44 10.17 15.32
N ALA A 305 13.38 9.87 14.01
CA ALA A 305 13.16 10.90 13.00
C ALA A 305 11.77 11.55 13.12
N GLY A 306 10.74 10.75 13.45
CA GLY A 306 9.40 11.25 13.72
C GLY A 306 9.35 12.06 15.01
N GLU A 307 10.03 11.59 16.06
CA GLU A 307 10.14 12.28 17.35
C GLU A 307 10.83 13.65 17.23
N ASN A 308 11.87 13.73 16.39
CA ASN A 308 12.62 14.95 16.11
C ASN A 308 12.04 15.76 14.94
N LEU A 309 10.82 15.43 14.48
CA LEU A 309 10.07 16.18 13.50
C LEU A 309 10.83 16.41 12.17
N VAL A 310 11.60 15.42 11.71
CA VAL A 310 12.19 15.44 10.36
C VAL A 310 11.05 15.50 9.35
N ARG A 311 11.07 16.45 8.40
CA ARG A 311 9.90 16.74 7.55
C ARG A 311 9.44 15.55 6.71
N TYR A 312 10.33 14.62 6.44
CA TYR A 312 10.08 13.38 5.69
C TYR A 312 10.26 12.13 6.58
N ALA A 313 9.95 12.26 7.87
CA ALA A 313 9.83 11.11 8.75
C ALA A 313 8.62 10.23 8.35
N CYS A 314 8.83 8.92 8.38
CA CYS A 314 7.83 7.92 8.03
C CYS A 314 7.24 7.22 9.25
N ILE A 315 6.20 6.42 9.00
CA ILE A 315 5.62 5.50 9.97
C ILE A 315 5.92 4.08 9.52
N GLN A 316 6.58 3.31 10.39
CA GLN A 316 6.90 1.91 10.16
C GLN A 316 5.78 1.01 10.66
N VAL A 317 5.36 0.08 9.83
CA VAL A 317 4.24 -0.83 10.04
C VAL A 317 4.74 -2.27 10.07
N THR A 318 4.25 -3.10 10.99
CA THR A 318 4.63 -4.52 11.06
C THR A 318 4.41 -5.22 9.71
N SER A 319 5.36 -5.97 9.17
CA SER A 319 6.72 -6.29 9.63
C SER A 319 7.75 -5.50 8.80
N ARG A 320 8.05 -4.25 9.17
CA ARG A 320 8.97 -3.34 8.44
C ARG A 320 8.47 -2.93 7.05
N ARG A 321 7.21 -2.50 7.01
CA ARG A 321 6.54 -1.82 5.88
C ARG A 321 6.50 -0.33 6.18
N SER A 322 6.46 0.51 5.16
CA SER A 322 6.59 1.95 5.41
C SER A 322 5.41 2.73 4.82
N ALA A 323 4.71 3.48 5.66
CA ALA A 323 3.95 4.65 5.22
C ALA A 323 4.94 5.81 5.14
N ALA A 324 5.65 5.88 4.01
CA ALA A 324 6.90 6.62 3.90
C ALA A 324 6.74 8.14 3.73
N ARG A 325 5.98 8.53 2.71
CA ARG A 325 6.04 9.88 2.15
C ARG A 325 5.10 10.85 2.85
N SER A 326 5.15 12.13 2.45
CA SER A 326 4.34 13.21 3.04
C SER A 326 4.64 13.56 4.49
N GLY A 327 5.67 12.98 5.13
CA GLY A 327 6.11 13.39 6.46
C GLY A 327 5.14 13.06 7.61
N LEU A 328 4.24 12.10 7.42
CA LEU A 328 3.20 11.79 8.40
C LEU A 328 3.79 11.19 9.70
N GLY A 329 5.01 10.66 9.68
CA GLY A 329 5.75 10.28 10.89
C GLY A 329 6.06 11.48 11.78
N ALA A 330 6.37 12.65 11.20
CA ALA A 330 6.55 13.88 11.97
C ALA A 330 5.22 14.44 12.50
N VAL A 331 4.10 14.24 11.77
CA VAL A 331 2.77 14.56 12.32
C VAL A 331 2.48 13.71 13.55
N MET A 332 2.74 12.40 13.46
CA MET A 332 2.58 11.47 14.58
C MET A 332 3.49 11.84 15.77
N GLY A 333 4.75 12.17 15.53
CA GLY A 333 5.69 12.63 16.56
C GLY A 333 5.30 13.97 17.18
N SER A 334 4.80 14.92 16.39
CA SER A 334 4.31 16.22 16.89
C SER A 334 3.13 16.11 17.85
N LYS A 335 2.50 14.94 17.90
CA LYS A 335 1.38 14.65 18.80
C LYS A 335 1.80 13.87 20.05
N ASN A 336 3.11 13.58 20.19
CA ASN A 336 3.68 12.69 21.20
C ASN A 336 3.08 11.27 21.14
N LEU A 337 2.68 10.81 19.94
CA LEU A 337 2.17 9.46 19.73
C LEU A 337 3.31 8.58 19.18
N LYS A 338 3.88 7.72 20.01
CA LYS A 338 5.01 6.84 19.63
C LYS A 338 4.57 5.67 18.75
N ALA A 339 3.42 5.08 19.05
CA ALA A 339 2.96 3.87 18.37
C ALA A 339 1.45 3.69 18.39
N ILE A 340 0.96 2.84 17.50
CA ILE A 340 -0.38 2.26 17.48
C ILE A 340 -0.18 0.75 17.46
N ALA A 341 -0.63 0.03 18.49
CA ALA A 341 -0.52 -1.41 18.61
C ALA A 341 -1.91 -2.04 18.56
N VAL A 342 -2.16 -2.88 17.55
CA VAL A 342 -3.47 -3.45 17.25
C VAL A 342 -3.43 -4.97 17.24
N ARG A 343 -4.40 -5.57 17.94
CA ARG A 343 -4.75 -6.98 17.89
C ARG A 343 -6.25 -7.09 17.66
N GLY A 344 -6.62 -7.81 16.62
CA GLY A 344 -7.99 -8.12 16.26
C GLY A 344 -8.15 -9.62 16.12
N THR A 345 -9.20 -10.17 16.73
CA THR A 345 -9.46 -11.62 16.73
C THR A 345 -10.78 -12.01 16.10
N ARG A 346 -11.57 -11.03 15.65
CA ARG A 346 -12.91 -11.25 15.11
C ARG A 346 -12.88 -11.38 13.60
N GLY A 347 -13.86 -12.10 13.06
CA GLY A 347 -14.21 -11.98 11.65
C GLY A 347 -15.12 -10.77 11.41
N PHE A 348 -15.21 -10.36 10.15
CA PHE A 348 -16.23 -9.44 9.68
C PHE A 348 -17.08 -10.13 8.59
N PRO A 349 -18.37 -9.79 8.49
CA PRO A 349 -19.27 -10.47 7.58
C PRO A 349 -18.96 -10.14 6.11
N ILE A 350 -19.27 -11.08 5.21
CA ILE A 350 -19.15 -10.94 3.75
C ILE A 350 -20.54 -11.09 3.15
N SER A 351 -20.93 -10.17 2.25
CA SER A 351 -22.28 -10.12 1.69
C SER A 351 -22.64 -11.33 0.85
N ASN A 352 -21.73 -11.78 -0.01
CA ASN A 352 -21.91 -12.98 -0.82
C ASN A 352 -20.64 -13.85 -0.77
N PRO A 353 -20.55 -14.79 0.20
CA PRO A 353 -19.36 -15.61 0.39
C PRO A 353 -19.01 -16.49 -0.81
N GLU A 354 -20.00 -17.10 -1.47
CA GLU A 354 -19.79 -17.97 -2.64
C GLU A 354 -19.21 -17.18 -3.82
N LEU A 355 -19.85 -16.06 -4.18
CA LEU A 355 -19.35 -15.19 -5.25
C LEU A 355 -17.98 -14.59 -4.91
N THR A 356 -17.76 -14.22 -3.64
CA THR A 356 -16.46 -13.71 -3.19
C THR A 356 -15.35 -14.74 -3.37
N LEU A 357 -15.63 -16.01 -3.06
CA LEU A 357 -14.67 -17.09 -3.27
C LEU A 357 -14.37 -17.30 -4.76
N ASP A 358 -15.40 -17.33 -5.61
CA ASP A 358 -15.24 -17.47 -7.07
C ASP A 358 -14.37 -16.35 -7.66
N ILE A 359 -14.67 -15.11 -7.29
CA ILE A 359 -13.90 -13.92 -7.69
C ILE A 359 -12.46 -14.03 -7.18
N THR A 360 -12.27 -14.42 -5.93
CA THR A 360 -10.95 -14.58 -5.31
C THR A 360 -10.10 -15.58 -6.08
N LEU A 361 -10.63 -16.77 -6.34
CA LEU A 361 -9.92 -17.83 -7.07
C LEU A 361 -9.60 -17.41 -8.50
N LYS A 362 -10.54 -16.73 -9.18
CA LYS A 362 -10.33 -16.18 -10.52
C LYS A 362 -9.18 -15.18 -10.55
N TYR A 363 -9.19 -14.17 -9.67
CA TYR A 363 -8.17 -13.12 -9.64
C TYR A 363 -6.82 -13.66 -9.17
N HIS A 364 -6.82 -14.57 -8.20
CA HIS A 364 -5.61 -15.25 -7.75
C HIS A 364 -4.95 -16.00 -8.91
N ARG A 365 -5.72 -16.74 -9.70
CA ARG A 365 -5.22 -17.45 -10.89
C ARG A 365 -4.67 -16.49 -11.92
N ALA A 366 -5.45 -15.46 -12.30
CA ALA A 366 -5.03 -14.47 -13.28
C ALA A 366 -3.70 -13.78 -12.90
N ILE A 367 -3.54 -13.39 -11.64
CA ILE A 367 -2.30 -12.79 -11.14
C ILE A 367 -1.13 -13.77 -11.23
N ARG A 368 -1.31 -15.05 -10.89
CA ARG A 368 -0.23 -16.05 -10.92
C ARG A 368 0.15 -16.50 -12.33
N GLU A 369 -0.79 -16.42 -13.26
CA GLU A 369 -0.57 -16.75 -14.68
C GLU A 369 -0.06 -15.55 -15.49
N ASN A 370 -0.04 -14.34 -14.92
CA ASN A 370 0.49 -13.15 -15.57
C ASN A 370 1.99 -13.29 -15.88
N GLU A 371 2.42 -12.81 -17.05
CA GLU A 371 3.79 -12.97 -17.53
C GLU A 371 4.86 -12.27 -16.68
N PHE A 372 4.50 -11.20 -15.95
CA PHE A 372 5.41 -10.51 -15.04
C PHE A 372 5.49 -11.18 -13.66
N PHE A 373 4.56 -12.08 -13.32
CA PHE A 373 4.52 -12.73 -12.00
C PHE A 373 5.85 -13.38 -11.60
N PRO A 374 6.52 -14.19 -12.45
CA PRO A 374 7.77 -14.84 -12.04
C PRO A 374 8.87 -13.85 -11.65
N GLY A 375 8.99 -12.74 -12.40
CA GLY A 375 9.98 -11.69 -12.14
C GLY A 375 9.65 -10.90 -10.87
N VAL A 376 8.40 -10.45 -10.73
CA VAL A 376 7.95 -9.68 -9.56
C VAL A 376 7.96 -10.54 -8.29
N HIS A 377 7.60 -11.82 -8.39
CA HIS A 377 7.69 -12.76 -7.27
C HIS A 377 9.13 -12.96 -6.83
N LYS A 378 10.04 -13.25 -7.78
CA LYS A 378 11.45 -13.55 -7.46
C LYS A 378 12.22 -12.34 -6.95
N PHE A 379 12.07 -11.19 -7.59
CA PHE A 379 12.93 -10.03 -7.38
C PHE A 379 12.23 -8.84 -6.70
N GLY A 380 10.91 -8.89 -6.53
CA GLY A 380 10.16 -7.73 -6.06
C GLY A 380 10.30 -6.55 -7.01
N THR A 381 10.24 -5.34 -6.46
CA THR A 381 10.45 -4.13 -7.27
C THR A 381 11.91 -3.92 -7.65
N ALA A 382 12.88 -4.53 -6.95
CA ALA A 382 14.30 -4.43 -7.29
C ALA A 382 14.60 -4.84 -8.74
N GLY A 383 13.80 -5.74 -9.31
CA GLY A 383 13.88 -6.13 -10.73
C GLY A 383 13.77 -4.95 -11.71
N LEU A 384 13.22 -3.80 -11.28
CA LEU A 384 13.15 -2.59 -12.09
C LEU A 384 14.51 -1.92 -12.31
N VAL A 385 15.55 -2.17 -11.50
CA VAL A 385 16.86 -1.50 -11.62
C VAL A 385 17.43 -1.67 -13.04
N SER A 386 17.49 -2.90 -13.53
CA SER A 386 18.04 -3.20 -14.86
C SER A 386 17.19 -2.59 -15.97
N LEU A 387 15.86 -2.71 -15.88
CA LEU A 387 14.92 -2.13 -16.85
C LEU A 387 15.11 -0.60 -16.95
N MET A 388 15.08 0.08 -15.81
CA MET A 388 15.16 1.54 -15.72
C MET A 388 16.53 2.07 -16.14
N HIS A 389 17.61 1.33 -15.87
CA HIS A 389 18.96 1.68 -16.34
C HIS A 389 19.01 1.79 -17.88
N PHE A 390 18.53 0.76 -18.60
CA PHE A 390 18.57 0.74 -20.07
C PHE A 390 17.61 1.75 -20.71
N MET A 391 16.46 2.01 -20.07
CA MET A 391 15.54 3.05 -20.53
C MET A 391 16.12 4.47 -20.40
N GLY A 392 17.16 4.67 -19.57
CA GLY A 392 17.65 6.01 -19.23
C GLY A 392 16.79 6.68 -18.15
N ARG A 393 16.22 5.87 -17.25
CA ARG A 393 15.24 6.26 -16.23
C ARG A 393 15.64 5.80 -14.82
N PHE A 394 16.91 5.54 -14.58
CA PHE A 394 17.48 5.23 -13.27
C PHE A 394 18.32 6.42 -12.76
N PRO A 395 17.69 7.38 -12.04
CA PRO A 395 18.31 8.66 -11.73
C PRO A 395 19.65 8.54 -11.02
N THR A 396 20.67 9.20 -11.57
CA THR A 396 22.04 9.13 -11.06
C THR A 396 22.60 10.53 -10.90
N GLN A 397 23.32 10.78 -9.79
CA GLN A 397 23.84 12.10 -9.40
C GLN A 397 22.73 13.17 -9.37
N ASN A 398 21.78 13.00 -8.45
CA ASN A 398 20.65 13.93 -8.28
C ASN A 398 19.87 14.21 -9.58
N HIS A 399 19.50 13.17 -10.34
CA HIS A 399 18.84 13.29 -11.66
C HIS A 399 19.67 13.98 -12.76
N ARG A 400 20.99 14.15 -12.61
CA ARG A 400 21.85 14.62 -13.71
C ARG A 400 21.87 13.62 -14.86
N LEU A 401 21.99 12.34 -14.53
CA LEU A 401 22.03 11.23 -15.47
C LEU A 401 20.80 10.32 -15.30
N GLY A 402 20.47 9.58 -16.35
CA GLY A 402 19.37 8.60 -16.38
C GLY A 402 19.83 7.14 -16.27
N SER A 403 21.12 6.89 -16.17
CA SER A 403 21.70 5.54 -16.07
C SER A 403 22.89 5.58 -15.13
N PHE A 404 23.17 4.46 -14.48
CA PHE A 404 24.33 4.28 -13.60
C PHE A 404 25.25 3.20 -14.16
N GLU A 405 26.50 3.55 -14.45
CA GLU A 405 27.47 2.61 -15.03
C GLU A 405 27.67 1.38 -14.14
N ASP A 406 27.80 1.59 -12.82
CA ASP A 406 27.97 0.54 -11.82
C ASP A 406 26.63 -0.01 -11.28
N PHE A 407 25.62 -0.17 -12.14
CA PHE A 407 24.32 -0.70 -11.68
C PHE A 407 24.34 -2.20 -11.35
N ILE A 408 25.23 -2.98 -11.97
CA ILE A 408 25.31 -4.45 -11.78
C ILE A 408 25.51 -4.82 -10.30
N PRO A 409 26.46 -4.23 -9.55
CA PRO A 409 26.61 -4.48 -8.12
C PRO A 409 25.36 -4.26 -7.26
N ILE A 410 24.43 -3.40 -7.70
CA ILE A 410 23.19 -3.07 -7.00
C ILE A 410 21.94 -3.59 -7.72
N SER A 411 22.10 -4.54 -8.65
CA SER A 411 21.00 -5.14 -9.38
C SER A 411 20.20 -6.10 -8.50
N ALA A 412 19.00 -6.47 -8.98
CA ALA A 412 18.18 -7.46 -8.30
C ALA A 412 18.85 -8.83 -8.20
N GLU A 413 19.60 -9.22 -9.24
CA GLU A 413 20.36 -10.46 -9.29
C GLU A 413 21.47 -10.45 -8.24
N ALA A 414 22.28 -9.39 -8.16
CA ALA A 414 23.32 -9.25 -7.15
C ALA A 414 22.74 -9.27 -5.73
N LEU A 415 21.62 -8.58 -5.52
CA LEU A 415 20.91 -8.58 -4.24
C LEU A 415 20.38 -9.97 -3.87
N HIS A 416 19.81 -10.69 -4.84
CA HIS A 416 19.26 -12.02 -4.60
C HIS A 416 20.36 -13.08 -4.37
N GLU A 417 21.42 -13.08 -5.18
CA GLU A 417 22.49 -14.07 -5.10
C GLU A 417 23.31 -13.95 -3.81
N ASN A 418 23.57 -12.73 -3.35
CA ASN A 418 24.52 -12.50 -2.25
C ASN A 418 23.86 -12.38 -0.87
N HIS A 419 22.59 -11.97 -0.79
CA HIS A 419 21.98 -11.56 0.48
C HIS A 419 20.59 -12.13 0.75
N PHE A 420 19.94 -12.81 -0.20
CA PHE A 420 18.57 -13.30 -0.02
C PHE A 420 18.47 -14.37 1.07
N VAL A 421 17.45 -14.25 1.91
CA VAL A 421 17.13 -15.23 2.95
C VAL A 421 15.81 -15.93 2.65
N ARG A 422 14.73 -15.16 2.49
CA ARG A 422 13.37 -15.71 2.28
C ARG A 422 12.39 -14.66 1.75
N ASP A 423 11.29 -15.14 1.19
CA ASP A 423 10.15 -14.32 0.79
C ASP A 423 9.26 -13.92 1.96
N ILE A 424 8.64 -12.75 1.85
CA ILE A 424 7.55 -12.30 2.72
C ILE A 424 6.44 -11.64 1.91
N ALA A 425 5.20 -11.83 2.36
CA ALA A 425 4.01 -11.32 1.69
C ALA A 425 3.21 -10.39 2.62
N CYS A 426 2.51 -9.43 2.01
CA CYS A 426 1.42 -8.73 2.68
C CYS A 426 0.21 -9.67 2.84
N ASN A 427 -0.74 -9.30 3.70
CA ASN A 427 -1.95 -10.08 3.91
C ASN A 427 -2.66 -10.40 2.57
N ASN A 428 -2.96 -11.69 2.38
CA ASN A 428 -3.73 -12.20 1.25
C ASN A 428 -3.14 -11.85 -0.15
N CYS A 429 -1.83 -11.67 -0.23
CA CYS A 429 -1.13 -11.36 -1.48
C CYS A 429 -0.52 -12.64 -2.09
N PRO A 430 -0.91 -13.05 -3.32
CA PRO A 430 -0.33 -14.22 -3.97
C PRO A 430 1.06 -13.98 -4.56
N VAL A 431 1.49 -12.71 -4.61
CA VAL A 431 2.73 -12.28 -5.27
C VAL A 431 3.94 -12.44 -4.37
N GLY A 432 3.82 -12.11 -3.07
CA GLY A 432 4.96 -12.15 -2.14
C GLY A 432 6.17 -11.36 -2.65
N CYS A 433 5.96 -10.11 -3.10
CA CYS A 433 7.00 -9.33 -3.77
C CYS A 433 8.17 -8.96 -2.86
N ASP A 434 8.00 -9.01 -1.54
CA ASP A 434 9.03 -8.59 -0.61
C ASP A 434 9.87 -9.76 -0.10
N LYS A 435 11.02 -9.42 0.48
CA LYS A 435 12.16 -10.29 0.72
C LYS A 435 12.85 -9.87 2.02
N VAL A 436 13.42 -10.85 2.71
CA VAL A 436 14.39 -10.61 3.78
C VAL A 436 15.78 -10.78 3.19
N TYR A 437 16.64 -9.80 3.44
CA TYR A 437 18.04 -9.80 3.06
C TYR A 437 18.94 -9.68 4.29
N THR A 438 20.09 -10.35 4.26
CA THR A 438 21.09 -10.26 5.33
C THR A 438 22.50 -10.18 4.75
N VAL A 439 23.26 -9.22 5.25
CA VAL A 439 24.69 -9.13 4.95
C VAL A 439 25.43 -10.10 5.89
N THR A 440 26.13 -11.08 5.34
CA THR A 440 26.79 -12.14 6.12
C THR A 440 28.28 -11.89 6.34
N GLU A 441 28.92 -11.05 5.52
CA GLU A 441 30.36 -10.82 5.51
C GLU A 441 30.71 -9.35 5.30
N GLY A 442 31.96 -8.98 5.57
CA GLY A 442 32.47 -7.62 5.41
C GLY A 442 32.11 -6.67 6.55
N GLU A 443 32.33 -5.37 6.34
CA GLU A 443 32.16 -4.32 7.36
C GLU A 443 30.73 -4.27 7.94
N PHE A 444 29.73 -4.56 7.11
CA PHE A 444 28.31 -4.45 7.45
C PHE A 444 27.65 -5.80 7.78
N ALA A 445 28.44 -6.83 8.06
CA ALA A 445 27.92 -8.15 8.47
C ALA A 445 26.97 -8.02 9.67
N GLY A 446 25.82 -8.70 9.58
CA GLY A 446 24.74 -8.65 10.56
C GLY A 446 23.61 -7.68 10.22
N SER A 447 23.79 -6.77 9.25
CA SER A 447 22.71 -5.88 8.78
C SER A 447 21.59 -6.70 8.15
N MET A 448 20.35 -6.48 8.58
CA MET A 448 19.17 -7.19 8.07
C MET A 448 18.14 -6.20 7.55
N SER A 449 17.86 -6.29 6.25
CA SER A 449 16.90 -5.43 5.56
C SER A 449 15.72 -6.22 5.00
N THR A 450 14.58 -5.55 4.98
CA THR A 450 13.34 -5.98 4.33
C THR A 450 12.83 -4.84 3.46
N SER A 451 11.89 -5.07 2.55
CA SER A 451 11.37 -4.01 1.68
C SER A 451 12.48 -3.22 0.99
N VAL A 452 13.50 -3.93 0.47
CA VAL A 452 14.54 -3.31 -0.36
C VAL A 452 13.93 -3.03 -1.73
N GLU A 453 13.20 -1.93 -1.80
CA GLU A 453 12.46 -1.52 -2.99
C GLU A 453 13.40 -0.87 -4.02
N TYR A 454 12.96 -0.84 -5.28
CA TYR A 454 13.61 -0.10 -6.38
C TYR A 454 13.99 1.34 -5.99
N GLU A 455 13.06 2.04 -5.33
CA GLU A 455 13.23 3.43 -4.89
C GLU A 455 14.38 3.58 -3.88
N THR A 456 14.56 2.61 -2.98
CA THR A 456 15.68 2.58 -2.03
C THR A 456 17.01 2.30 -2.75
N LEU A 457 17.03 1.33 -3.68
CA LEU A 457 18.22 1.01 -4.49
C LEU A 457 18.68 2.21 -5.32
N ASN A 458 17.74 3.02 -5.82
CA ASN A 458 18.08 4.29 -6.44
C ASN A 458 18.61 5.29 -5.41
N SER A 459 17.83 5.57 -4.37
CA SER A 459 18.03 6.73 -3.50
C SER A 459 19.31 6.65 -2.67
N LEU A 460 19.65 5.46 -2.18
CA LEU A 460 20.87 5.20 -1.40
C LEU A 460 22.00 4.58 -2.25
N GLY A 461 21.73 4.34 -3.54
CA GLY A 461 22.66 3.78 -4.52
C GLY A 461 22.99 4.78 -5.61
N SER A 462 22.43 4.58 -6.80
CA SER A 462 22.78 5.35 -8.02
C SER A 462 22.58 6.86 -7.90
N ARG A 463 21.55 7.31 -7.18
CA ARG A 463 21.27 8.75 -6.96
C ARG A 463 22.45 9.49 -6.35
N ILE A 464 23.23 8.80 -5.50
CA ILE A 464 24.43 9.30 -4.84
C ILE A 464 25.73 8.63 -5.34
N CYS A 465 25.69 7.88 -6.46
CA CYS A 465 26.82 7.09 -6.99
C CYS A 465 27.38 6.00 -6.07
N ASN A 466 26.57 5.45 -5.18
CA ASN A 466 26.98 4.33 -4.33
C ASN A 466 26.66 2.98 -5.00
N SER A 467 27.68 2.19 -5.30
CA SER A 467 27.56 0.80 -5.79
C SER A 467 27.87 -0.25 -4.71
N ASN A 468 28.14 0.16 -3.47
CA ASN A 468 28.37 -0.75 -2.34
C ASN A 468 27.03 -1.27 -1.80
N LEU A 469 26.64 -2.46 -2.24
CA LEU A 469 25.37 -3.07 -1.88
C LEU A 469 25.23 -3.38 -0.37
N PRO A 470 26.23 -3.93 0.34
CA PRO A 470 26.17 -4.08 1.80
C PRO A 470 25.91 -2.76 2.55
N ALA A 471 26.58 -1.67 2.15
CA ALA A 471 26.35 -0.34 2.75
C ALA A 471 24.94 0.19 2.44
N LEU A 472 24.43 -0.07 1.24
CA LEU A 472 23.05 0.26 0.86
C LEU A 472 22.04 -0.49 1.74
N LEU A 473 22.25 -1.78 1.97
CA LEU A 473 21.40 -2.59 2.87
C LEU A 473 21.47 -2.10 4.31
N ARG A 474 22.64 -1.65 4.78
CA ARG A 474 22.76 -0.99 6.09
C ARG A 474 22.01 0.35 6.13
N GLY A 475 22.09 1.15 5.06
CA GLY A 475 21.37 2.42 4.96
C GLY A 475 19.84 2.25 4.92
N ASN A 476 19.35 1.20 4.25
CA ASN A 476 17.92 0.85 4.29
C ASN A 476 17.48 0.45 5.70
N GLU A 477 18.24 -0.42 6.36
CA GLU A 477 17.97 -0.83 7.74
C GLU A 477 17.93 0.37 8.70
N LEU A 478 18.85 1.32 8.54
CA LEU A 478 18.84 2.57 9.31
C LEU A 478 17.62 3.43 9.00
N CYS A 479 17.25 3.62 7.72
CA CYS A 479 16.05 4.39 7.39
C CYS A 479 14.79 3.77 8.03
N ASP A 480 14.68 2.44 8.01
CA ASP A 480 13.56 1.74 8.63
C ASP A 480 13.58 1.86 10.15
N ASP A 481 14.72 1.64 10.81
CA ASP A 481 14.79 1.72 12.27
C ASP A 481 14.65 3.16 12.80
N LEU A 482 15.21 4.14 12.08
CA LEU A 482 15.15 5.55 12.45
C LEU A 482 13.82 6.23 12.06
N GLY A 483 13.09 5.65 11.10
CA GLY A 483 11.81 6.17 10.61
C GLY A 483 11.96 7.29 9.56
N LEU A 484 12.81 7.09 8.56
CA LEU A 484 13.02 8.02 7.43
C LEU A 484 12.41 7.50 6.11
N ASP A 485 11.87 8.39 5.30
CA ASP A 485 11.61 8.12 3.88
C ASP A 485 12.93 8.02 3.11
N THR A 486 13.23 6.84 2.55
CA THR A 486 14.48 6.59 1.80
C THR A 486 14.60 7.50 0.57
N ILE A 487 13.48 7.83 -0.08
CA ILE A 487 13.45 8.69 -1.28
C ILE A 487 13.91 10.10 -0.93
N SER A 488 13.27 10.70 0.07
CA SER A 488 13.54 12.07 0.49
C SER A 488 14.89 12.17 1.20
N ALA A 489 15.31 11.16 1.97
CA ALA A 489 16.64 11.12 2.58
C ALA A 489 17.75 11.05 1.51
N GLY A 490 17.64 10.13 0.54
CA GLY A 490 18.58 10.05 -0.58
C GLY A 490 18.58 11.30 -1.46
N SER A 491 17.42 11.93 -1.67
CA SER A 491 17.30 13.24 -2.35
C SER A 491 18.06 14.34 -1.61
N ALA A 492 17.86 14.47 -0.30
CA ALA A 492 18.53 15.49 0.51
C ALA A 492 20.06 15.32 0.52
N ILE A 493 20.54 14.08 0.60
CA ILE A 493 21.97 13.77 0.55
C ILE A 493 22.56 14.08 -0.84
N ALA A 494 21.90 13.63 -1.91
CA ALA A 494 22.34 13.91 -3.29
C ALA A 494 22.34 15.41 -3.61
N PHE A 495 21.36 16.14 -3.10
CA PHE A 495 21.30 17.60 -3.17
C PHE A 495 22.52 18.24 -2.50
N ALA A 496 22.86 17.82 -1.28
CA ALA A 496 24.04 18.34 -0.57
C ALA A 496 25.35 18.05 -1.32
N MET A 497 25.52 16.84 -1.85
CA MET A 497 26.68 16.46 -2.67
C MET A 497 26.82 17.35 -3.91
N GLU A 498 25.71 17.61 -4.61
CA GLU A 498 25.73 18.49 -5.79
C GLU A 498 26.02 19.95 -5.41
N LEU A 499 25.51 20.45 -4.28
CA LEU A 499 25.82 21.81 -3.83
C LEU A 499 27.29 22.01 -3.47
N VAL A 500 27.95 21.00 -2.90
CA VAL A 500 29.41 21.03 -2.66
C VAL A 500 30.17 21.03 -3.98
N GLU A 501 29.80 20.16 -4.94
CA GLU A 501 30.40 20.12 -6.28
C GLU A 501 30.31 21.49 -6.98
N LYS A 502 29.20 22.22 -6.77
CA LYS A 502 28.97 23.56 -7.34
C LYS A 502 29.50 24.70 -6.48
N GLY A 503 30.11 24.42 -5.33
CA GLY A 503 30.69 25.42 -4.43
C GLY A 503 29.65 26.33 -3.73
N ILE A 504 28.38 25.92 -3.73
CA ILE A 504 27.30 26.64 -3.03
C ILE A 504 27.34 26.29 -1.54
N LEU A 505 27.44 25.00 -1.22
CA LEU A 505 27.72 24.53 0.14
C LEU A 505 29.24 24.43 0.30
N LYS A 506 29.79 25.12 1.30
CA LYS A 506 31.25 25.15 1.49
C LYS A 506 31.70 24.01 2.40
N PRO A 507 32.97 23.58 2.32
CA PRO A 507 33.52 22.54 3.20
C PRO A 507 33.33 22.86 4.70
N GLU A 508 33.37 24.14 5.07
CA GLU A 508 33.15 24.59 6.45
C GLU A 508 31.72 24.33 6.95
N ASP A 509 30.74 24.29 6.04
CA ASP A 509 29.32 24.06 6.32
C ASP A 509 28.96 22.56 6.27
N CYS A 510 29.94 21.67 6.07
CA CYS A 510 29.74 20.22 5.92
C CYS A 510 29.92 19.44 7.23
N ASP A 511 30.02 20.12 8.37
CA ASP A 511 30.25 19.53 9.70
C ASP A 511 31.41 18.50 9.74
N GLY A 512 32.47 18.76 8.96
CA GLY A 512 33.65 17.90 8.83
C GLY A 512 33.49 16.65 7.96
N LEU A 513 32.35 16.47 7.29
CA LEU A 513 32.08 15.34 6.41
C LEU A 513 32.57 15.60 4.97
N SER A 514 33.05 14.53 4.31
CA SER A 514 33.34 14.56 2.87
C SER A 514 32.08 14.18 2.09
N LEU A 515 31.52 15.14 1.36
CA LEU A 515 30.33 14.98 0.50
C LEU A 515 30.69 14.61 -0.95
N GLU A 516 31.74 13.80 -1.13
CA GLU A 516 32.08 13.23 -2.43
C GLU A 516 31.02 12.20 -2.88
N TRP A 517 30.70 12.20 -4.19
CA TRP A 517 29.82 11.20 -4.78
C TRP A 517 30.35 9.79 -4.51
N GLY A 518 29.44 8.88 -4.13
CA GLY A 518 29.75 7.48 -3.82
C GLY A 518 30.22 7.22 -2.39
N ASN A 519 30.43 8.25 -1.57
CA ASN A 519 30.86 8.07 -0.19
C ASN A 519 29.72 7.53 0.70
N PHE A 520 29.63 6.21 0.81
CA PHE A 520 28.60 5.54 1.60
C PHE A 520 28.78 5.70 3.12
N HIS A 521 29.99 5.91 3.64
CA HIS A 521 30.17 6.20 5.07
C HIS A 521 29.54 7.54 5.44
N THR A 522 29.73 8.57 4.60
CA THR A 522 29.05 9.86 4.77
C THR A 522 27.54 9.72 4.65
N MET A 523 27.03 8.89 3.73
CA MET A 523 25.60 8.60 3.64
C MET A 523 25.05 8.04 4.96
N LEU A 524 25.70 7.02 5.53
CA LEU A 524 25.25 6.40 6.79
C LEU A 524 25.28 7.39 7.96
N GLU A 525 26.35 8.18 8.09
CA GLU A 525 26.47 9.22 9.12
C GLU A 525 25.41 10.32 8.96
N LEU A 526 25.11 10.73 7.72
CA LEU A 526 24.09 11.73 7.45
C LEU A 526 22.69 11.25 7.81
N LEU A 527 22.35 9.97 7.59
CA LEU A 527 21.05 9.42 8.03
C LEU A 527 20.85 9.62 9.53
N GLU A 528 21.87 9.37 10.35
CA GLU A 528 21.83 9.63 11.78
C GLU A 528 21.78 11.13 12.10
N ARG A 529 22.62 11.96 11.47
CA ARG A 529 22.64 13.40 11.74
C ARG A 529 21.34 14.09 11.36
N ILE A 530 20.73 13.71 10.24
CA ILE A 530 19.40 14.16 9.82
C ILE A 530 18.37 13.77 10.87
N THR A 531 18.38 12.49 11.27
CA THR A 531 17.42 11.95 12.25
C THR A 531 17.43 12.71 13.56
N TYR A 532 18.62 13.02 14.07
CA TYR A 532 18.80 13.71 15.34
C TYR A 532 19.01 15.22 15.20
N ARG A 533 18.86 15.78 13.99
CA ARG A 533 19.15 17.19 13.65
C ARG A 533 20.50 17.67 14.23
N LYS A 534 21.55 16.85 14.09
CA LYS A 534 22.90 17.09 14.63
C LYS A 534 23.75 17.86 13.64
N GLY A 535 24.41 18.93 14.12
CA GLY A 535 25.24 19.79 13.29
C GLY A 535 24.41 20.69 12.39
N TYR A 536 25.09 21.58 11.66
CA TYR A 536 24.41 22.49 10.73
C TYR A 536 23.77 21.72 9.57
N LEU A 537 24.50 20.76 9.00
CA LEU A 537 24.08 20.01 7.83
C LEU A 537 22.94 19.04 8.17
N GLY A 538 23.00 18.36 9.31
CA GLY A 538 21.93 17.47 9.76
C GLY A 538 20.61 18.19 9.97
N ASP A 539 20.62 19.35 10.64
CA ASP A 539 19.40 20.17 10.81
C ASP A 539 18.88 20.72 9.48
N LEU A 540 19.77 21.21 8.61
CA LEU A 540 19.40 21.73 7.30
C LEU A 540 18.72 20.66 6.44
N LEU A 541 19.32 19.48 6.34
CA LEU A 541 18.82 18.40 5.50
C LEU A 541 17.56 17.75 6.07
N ALA A 542 17.32 17.78 7.38
CA ALA A 542 16.08 17.31 8.00
C ALA A 542 14.81 18.07 7.54
N GLU A 543 14.96 19.25 6.93
CA GLU A 543 13.87 19.99 6.31
C GLU A 543 13.54 19.51 4.88
N GLY A 544 14.43 18.77 4.23
CA GLY A 544 14.28 18.29 2.85
C GLY A 544 14.82 19.28 1.83
N ALA A 545 15.11 18.81 0.61
CA ALA A 545 15.89 19.58 -0.37
C ALA A 545 15.24 20.94 -0.74
N ALA A 546 13.91 20.97 -0.91
CA ALA A 546 13.19 22.18 -1.30
C ALA A 546 13.21 23.29 -0.22
N TRP A 547 13.17 22.91 1.05
CA TRP A 547 13.25 23.84 2.18
C TRP A 547 14.70 24.26 2.44
N ALA A 548 15.63 23.30 2.38
CA ALA A 548 17.05 23.56 2.51
C ALA A 548 17.54 24.55 1.43
N ALA A 549 17.11 24.36 0.18
CA ALA A 549 17.43 25.28 -0.91
C ALA A 549 16.96 26.72 -0.64
N LYS A 550 15.72 26.90 -0.16
CA LYS A 550 15.20 28.22 0.21
C LYS A 550 16.00 28.87 1.34
N LYS A 551 16.41 28.09 2.34
CA LYS A 551 17.18 28.56 3.50
C LYS A 551 18.60 28.97 3.11
N LEU A 552 19.22 28.23 2.19
CA LEU A 552 20.56 28.52 1.68
C LEU A 552 20.59 29.72 0.73
N GLY A 553 19.60 29.81 -0.17
CA GLY A 553 19.62 30.76 -1.28
C GLY A 553 20.81 30.50 -2.22
N GLY A 554 21.35 31.56 -2.83
CA GLY A 554 22.58 31.47 -3.63
C GLY A 554 22.47 30.62 -4.90
N GLY A 555 21.24 30.36 -5.38
CA GLY A 555 20.97 29.50 -6.54
C GLY A 555 20.84 28.02 -6.20
N ALA A 556 20.81 27.64 -4.91
CA ALA A 556 20.59 26.27 -4.47
C ALA A 556 19.27 25.68 -5.01
N GLU A 557 18.26 26.51 -5.25
CA GLU A 557 16.95 26.15 -5.80
C GLU A 557 17.05 25.47 -7.17
N ARG A 558 18.15 25.69 -7.90
CA ARG A 558 18.43 25.05 -9.20
C ARG A 558 18.67 23.54 -9.08
N TYR A 559 19.05 23.08 -7.88
CA TYR A 559 19.49 21.70 -7.63
C TYR A 559 18.51 20.90 -6.78
N ALA A 560 17.46 21.53 -6.23
CA ALA A 560 16.39 20.84 -5.53
C ALA A 560 15.41 20.19 -6.51
N MET A 561 15.45 18.86 -6.62
CA MET A 561 14.63 18.09 -7.55
C MET A 561 13.29 17.70 -6.90
N HIS A 562 12.30 18.61 -6.96
CA HIS A 562 11.02 18.43 -6.28
C HIS A 562 9.83 19.00 -7.09
N VAL A 563 8.61 18.60 -6.71
CA VAL A 563 7.36 19.23 -7.15
C VAL A 563 6.48 19.47 -5.93
N LYS A 564 5.98 20.71 -5.74
CA LYS A 564 5.19 21.13 -4.56
C LYS A 564 5.85 20.78 -3.22
N GLY A 565 7.16 20.99 -3.13
CA GLY A 565 7.99 20.63 -1.97
C GLY A 565 8.33 19.14 -1.79
N GLN A 566 7.67 18.21 -2.48
CA GLN A 566 7.95 16.77 -2.38
C GLN A 566 9.06 16.35 -3.36
N ASP A 567 10.09 15.68 -2.86
CA ASP A 567 11.22 15.19 -3.66
C ASP A 567 10.76 14.26 -4.81
N ILE A 568 11.43 14.32 -5.96
CA ILE A 568 11.10 13.45 -7.09
C ILE A 568 11.60 12.01 -6.81
N PRO A 569 10.74 10.97 -6.98
CA PRO A 569 11.14 9.57 -6.85
C PRO A 569 12.08 9.13 -7.98
N ALA A 570 12.47 7.86 -8.04
CA ALA A 570 13.37 7.28 -9.02
C ALA A 570 12.74 7.15 -10.44
N GLN A 571 12.08 8.21 -10.89
CA GLN A 571 11.14 8.20 -12.00
C GLN A 571 11.35 9.49 -12.81
N ASP A 572 12.07 9.39 -13.94
CA ASP A 572 12.51 10.55 -14.71
C ASP A 572 11.54 10.86 -15.87
N GLY A 573 10.92 12.04 -15.82
CA GLY A 573 9.95 12.48 -16.83
C GLY A 573 10.53 12.67 -18.24
N ARG A 574 11.86 12.78 -18.39
CA ARG A 574 12.52 12.83 -19.71
C ARG A 574 12.44 11.49 -20.44
N ALA A 575 12.35 10.40 -19.68
CA ALA A 575 12.29 9.03 -20.19
C ALA A 575 10.86 8.46 -20.24
N GLN A 576 9.92 9.07 -19.53
CA GLN A 576 8.49 8.73 -19.58
C GLN A 576 7.64 9.99 -19.38
N GLN A 577 7.05 10.50 -20.46
CA GLN A 577 6.30 11.77 -20.45
C GLN A 577 5.10 11.73 -19.48
N SER A 578 4.37 10.61 -19.46
CA SER A 578 3.23 10.42 -18.56
C SER A 578 3.61 10.50 -17.07
N MET A 579 4.81 10.08 -16.69
CA MET A 579 5.27 10.21 -15.32
C MET A 579 5.65 11.63 -14.96
N GLY A 580 6.27 12.37 -15.89
CA GLY A 580 6.48 13.80 -15.73
C GLY A 580 5.16 14.53 -15.44
N LEU A 581 4.11 14.20 -16.21
CA LEU A 581 2.77 14.73 -15.98
C LEU A 581 2.20 14.29 -14.63
N ALA A 582 2.29 13.00 -14.28
CA ALA A 582 1.81 12.46 -13.01
C ALA A 582 2.45 13.15 -11.79
N HIS A 583 3.74 13.49 -11.87
CA HIS A 583 4.42 14.22 -10.79
C HIS A 583 3.85 15.62 -10.59
N VAL A 584 3.53 16.34 -11.67
CA VAL A 584 3.00 17.70 -11.58
C VAL A 584 1.55 17.75 -11.17
N THR A 585 0.73 16.77 -11.56
CA THR A 585 -0.70 16.73 -11.23
C THR A 585 -1.01 16.04 -9.89
N SER A 586 -0.06 15.29 -9.32
CA SER A 586 -0.19 14.60 -8.05
C SER A 586 -0.67 15.49 -6.90
N SER A 587 -1.68 15.02 -6.15
CA SER A 587 -2.27 15.73 -5.03
C SER A 587 -1.32 15.93 -3.83
N ARG A 588 -0.25 15.14 -3.70
CA ARG A 588 0.71 15.25 -2.59
C ARG A 588 2.11 15.76 -3.01
N GLY A 589 2.22 16.36 -4.19
CA GLY A 589 3.52 16.67 -4.81
C GLY A 589 4.12 15.47 -5.55
N ALA A 590 5.35 15.59 -6.06
CA ALA A 590 5.95 14.59 -6.96
C ALA A 590 5.82 13.17 -6.41
N ASP A 591 5.02 12.32 -7.05
CA ASP A 591 4.81 10.94 -6.63
C ASP A 591 4.44 10.08 -7.84
N HIS A 592 4.94 8.85 -7.86
CA HIS A 592 4.71 7.92 -8.97
C HIS A 592 3.53 7.00 -8.77
N LEU A 593 3.06 6.82 -7.53
CA LEU A 593 1.98 5.90 -7.19
C LEU A 593 0.59 6.54 -7.27
N LYS A 594 0.47 7.87 -7.37
CA LYS A 594 -0.85 8.51 -7.51
C LYS A 594 -1.53 8.15 -8.83
N ALA A 595 -0.83 8.32 -9.96
CA ALA A 595 -1.31 7.93 -11.29
C ALA A 595 -0.82 6.55 -11.73
N PHE A 596 0.42 6.21 -11.36
CA PHE A 596 1.15 4.99 -11.70
C PHE A 596 0.97 4.50 -13.16
N PRO A 597 1.34 5.32 -14.17
CA PRO A 597 1.06 5.07 -15.59
C PRO A 597 1.94 3.98 -16.23
N VAL A 598 2.24 2.89 -15.52
CA VAL A 598 3.19 1.84 -15.94
C VAL A 598 2.80 1.12 -17.23
N ILE A 599 1.54 1.16 -17.64
CA ILE A 599 1.08 0.44 -18.84
C ILE A 599 1.70 0.96 -20.14
N ASP A 600 2.26 2.18 -20.15
CA ASP A 600 3.00 2.69 -21.29
C ASP A 600 4.48 2.27 -21.34
N GLU A 601 4.96 1.54 -20.33
CA GLU A 601 6.33 1.00 -20.27
C GLU A 601 6.39 -0.53 -20.08
N THR A 602 5.33 -1.15 -19.54
CA THR A 602 5.31 -2.59 -19.20
C THR A 602 5.00 -3.51 -20.38
N GLY A 603 4.84 -2.96 -21.59
CA GLY A 603 4.76 -3.78 -22.80
C GLY A 603 3.48 -4.63 -22.90
N TYR A 604 2.35 -4.16 -22.35
CA TYR A 604 1.03 -4.82 -22.49
C TYR A 604 0.15 -4.14 -23.57
N PRO A 605 0.46 -4.25 -24.87
CA PRO A 605 -0.29 -3.55 -25.91
C PRO A 605 -1.75 -4.01 -26.01
N GLY A 606 -2.03 -5.30 -25.75
CA GLY A 606 -3.40 -5.82 -25.75
C GLY A 606 -4.25 -5.20 -24.64
N GLU A 607 -3.67 -5.07 -23.44
CA GLU A 607 -4.36 -4.44 -22.31
C GLU A 607 -4.49 -2.93 -22.49
N ALA A 608 -3.46 -2.26 -23.01
CA ALA A 608 -3.54 -0.85 -23.37
C ALA A 608 -4.65 -0.59 -24.41
N ALA A 609 -4.77 -1.43 -25.43
CA ALA A 609 -5.84 -1.35 -26.42
C ALA A 609 -7.22 -1.60 -25.79
N ARG A 610 -7.33 -2.57 -24.88
CA ARG A 610 -8.58 -2.85 -24.14
C ARG A 610 -9.02 -1.66 -23.28
N ARG A 611 -8.08 -1.02 -22.58
CA ARG A 611 -8.36 0.10 -21.66
C ARG A 611 -8.60 1.43 -22.38
N TYR A 612 -7.84 1.71 -23.44
CA TYR A 612 -7.76 3.05 -24.02
C TYR A 612 -8.12 3.13 -25.51
N GLY A 613 -8.43 2.00 -26.15
CA GLY A 613 -8.80 1.92 -27.56
C GLY A 613 -7.62 1.61 -28.47
N GLN A 614 -7.88 0.81 -29.52
CA GLN A 614 -6.87 0.40 -30.50
C GLN A 614 -6.29 1.60 -31.27
N GLU A 615 -7.08 2.66 -31.44
CA GLU A 615 -6.71 3.85 -32.18
C GLU A 615 -5.69 4.74 -31.46
N ARG A 616 -5.58 4.61 -30.13
CA ARG A 616 -4.64 5.39 -29.29
C ARG A 616 -3.39 4.61 -28.94
N LEU A 617 -3.35 3.33 -29.29
CA LEU A 617 -2.31 2.39 -28.86
C LEU A 617 -0.89 2.88 -29.19
N PRO A 618 -0.56 3.35 -30.42
CA PRO A 618 0.82 3.70 -30.78
C PRO A 618 1.42 4.75 -29.85
N GLU A 619 0.66 5.80 -29.52
CA GLU A 619 1.12 6.86 -28.61
C GLU A 619 0.97 6.47 -27.14
N ILE A 620 -0.01 5.62 -26.79
CA ILE A 620 -0.14 5.12 -25.42
C ILE A 620 1.07 4.29 -25.02
N VAL A 621 1.59 3.38 -25.85
CA VAL A 621 2.72 2.48 -25.47
C VAL A 621 4.10 3.02 -25.81
N ASP A 622 4.19 4.25 -26.35
CA ASP A 622 5.46 4.95 -26.52
C ASP A 622 5.70 5.86 -25.30
N PRO A 623 6.66 5.57 -24.41
CA PRO A 623 6.90 6.38 -23.21
C PRO A 623 7.38 7.81 -23.53
N LEU A 624 7.90 8.06 -24.74
CA LEU A 624 8.35 9.39 -25.18
C LEU A 624 7.26 10.21 -25.88
N ALA A 625 6.13 9.60 -26.24
CA ALA A 625 5.01 10.30 -26.82
C ALA A 625 4.30 11.21 -25.80
N ILE A 626 3.77 12.33 -26.29
CA ILE A 626 3.03 13.34 -25.49
C ILE A 626 1.52 13.12 -25.64
N LYS A 627 1.08 12.79 -26.85
CA LYS A 627 -0.32 12.62 -27.20
C LYS A 627 -0.95 11.47 -26.42
N HIS A 628 -2.17 11.68 -25.96
CA HIS A 628 -2.97 10.73 -25.15
C HIS A 628 -2.42 10.41 -23.74
N LYS A 629 -1.23 10.91 -23.35
CA LYS A 629 -0.69 10.67 -21.99
C LYS A 629 -1.52 11.31 -20.89
N ALA A 630 -2.14 12.46 -21.15
CA ALA A 630 -3.06 13.09 -20.22
C ALA A 630 -4.26 12.20 -19.85
N PHE A 631 -4.76 11.41 -20.81
CA PHE A 631 -5.84 10.46 -20.58
C PHE A 631 -5.40 9.31 -19.67
N LEU A 632 -4.21 8.76 -19.93
CA LEU A 632 -3.60 7.72 -19.11
C LEU A 632 -3.40 8.18 -17.66
N VAL A 633 -2.88 9.39 -17.46
CA VAL A 633 -2.63 9.94 -16.12
C VAL A 633 -3.94 10.21 -15.37
N LYS A 634 -4.94 10.84 -16.01
CA LYS A 634 -6.25 11.07 -15.38
C LYS A 634 -6.90 9.76 -14.92
N ASP A 635 -6.99 8.77 -15.82
CA ASP A 635 -7.63 7.49 -15.48
C ASP A 635 -6.84 6.75 -14.38
N GLY A 636 -5.51 6.77 -14.44
CA GLY A 636 -4.64 6.20 -13.41
C GLY A 636 -4.80 6.86 -12.04
N GLU A 637 -4.96 8.19 -11.98
CA GLU A 637 -5.20 8.93 -10.74
C GLU A 637 -6.57 8.61 -10.13
N ASP A 638 -7.61 8.56 -10.95
CA ASP A 638 -8.96 8.21 -10.50
C ASP A 638 -9.02 6.77 -10.02
N PHE A 639 -8.39 5.85 -10.76
CA PHE A 639 -8.32 4.45 -10.37
C PHE A 639 -7.45 4.26 -9.13
N GLY A 640 -6.33 4.97 -9.05
CA GLY A 640 -5.42 4.98 -7.90
C GLY A 640 -6.13 5.42 -6.63
N ALA A 641 -6.96 6.46 -6.70
CA ALA A 641 -7.80 6.89 -5.58
C ALA A 641 -8.78 5.79 -5.13
N ILE A 642 -9.37 5.03 -6.06
CA ILE A 642 -10.22 3.88 -5.72
C ILE A 642 -9.42 2.75 -5.08
N VAL A 643 -8.27 2.38 -5.64
CA VAL A 643 -7.42 1.30 -5.12
C VAL A 643 -6.99 1.60 -3.67
N ASP A 644 -6.53 2.82 -3.41
CA ASP A 644 -6.14 3.29 -2.08
C ASP A 644 -7.35 3.34 -1.12
N SER A 645 -8.54 3.70 -1.62
CA SER A 645 -9.78 3.72 -0.83
C SER A 645 -10.32 2.33 -0.51
N CYS A 646 -10.07 1.33 -1.36
CA CYS A 646 -10.55 -0.04 -1.17
C CYS A 646 -9.63 -0.89 -0.28
N GLY A 647 -8.38 -0.48 -0.09
CA GLY A 647 -7.39 -1.22 0.69
C GLY A 647 -6.64 -2.29 -0.13
N ASN A 648 -6.56 -2.13 -1.45
CA ASN A 648 -5.84 -3.03 -2.35
C ASN A 648 -4.42 -2.51 -2.65
N CYS A 649 -3.50 -3.41 -2.98
CA CYS A 649 -2.16 -3.07 -3.47
C CYS A 649 -2.20 -2.59 -4.93
N LYS A 650 -1.50 -1.49 -5.24
CA LYS A 650 -1.31 -1.02 -6.62
C LYS A 650 -0.45 -1.94 -7.51
N SER A 651 0.56 -2.57 -6.94
CA SER A 651 1.52 -3.36 -7.73
C SER A 651 1.10 -4.81 -7.92
N GLY A 652 0.42 -5.41 -6.94
CA GLY A 652 0.22 -6.87 -6.88
C GLY A 652 -0.86 -7.44 -7.81
N GLY A 653 -1.49 -6.62 -8.64
CA GLY A 653 -2.59 -7.07 -9.49
C GLY A 653 -3.44 -5.98 -10.14
N THR A 654 -3.12 -4.69 -9.97
CA THR A 654 -3.91 -3.60 -10.57
C THR A 654 -3.16 -2.79 -11.64
N PHE A 655 -1.97 -2.26 -11.32
CA PHE A 655 -1.18 -1.44 -12.25
C PHE A 655 -0.05 -2.25 -12.92
N VAL A 656 0.86 -2.84 -12.13
CA VAL A 656 2.04 -3.56 -12.67
C VAL A 656 1.64 -4.86 -13.36
N MET A 657 0.84 -5.69 -12.68
CA MET A 657 0.16 -6.83 -13.28
C MET A 657 -1.30 -6.43 -13.50
N PRO A 658 -1.71 -6.00 -14.70
CA PRO A 658 -2.94 -5.24 -14.91
C PRO A 658 -4.24 -6.08 -14.94
N GLU A 659 -4.35 -7.08 -14.06
CA GLU A 659 -5.44 -8.08 -14.04
C GLU A 659 -6.74 -7.58 -13.39
N ILE A 660 -6.64 -6.66 -12.42
CA ILE A 660 -7.77 -6.09 -11.70
C ILE A 660 -7.87 -4.61 -12.08
N TYR A 661 -8.91 -4.27 -12.83
CA TYR A 661 -9.20 -2.90 -13.25
C TYR A 661 -10.60 -2.48 -12.78
N TRP A 662 -11.22 -1.47 -13.41
CA TRP A 662 -12.50 -0.91 -12.97
C TRP A 662 -13.62 -1.95 -12.78
N GLN A 663 -13.82 -2.86 -13.74
CA GLN A 663 -14.90 -3.84 -13.67
C GLN A 663 -14.61 -4.90 -12.61
N GLU A 664 -13.37 -5.37 -12.53
CA GLU A 664 -12.96 -6.38 -11.56
C GLU A 664 -13.03 -5.83 -10.13
N GLN A 665 -12.57 -4.59 -9.92
CA GLN A 665 -12.67 -3.89 -8.65
C GLN A 665 -14.14 -3.71 -8.22
N CYS A 666 -15.01 -3.34 -9.15
CA CYS A 666 -16.45 -3.22 -8.91
C CYS A 666 -17.10 -4.56 -8.51
N ASN A 667 -16.74 -5.64 -9.21
CA ASN A 667 -17.25 -6.98 -8.89
C ASN A 667 -16.84 -7.42 -7.48
N ALA A 668 -15.59 -7.15 -7.08
CA ALA A 668 -15.09 -7.45 -5.74
C ALA A 668 -15.85 -6.68 -4.66
N LEU A 669 -16.03 -5.36 -4.82
CA LEU A 669 -16.80 -4.53 -3.89
C LEU A 669 -18.24 -5.01 -3.74
N ASN A 670 -18.91 -5.30 -4.85
CA ASN A 670 -20.30 -5.75 -4.82
C ASN A 670 -20.43 -7.12 -4.12
N ALA A 671 -19.52 -8.04 -4.37
CA ALA A 671 -19.54 -9.38 -3.77
C ALA A 671 -19.22 -9.35 -2.27
N VAL A 672 -18.21 -8.57 -1.86
CA VAL A 672 -17.76 -8.51 -0.47
C VAL A 672 -18.70 -7.68 0.38
N ASN A 673 -19.06 -6.48 -0.10
CA ASN A 673 -19.68 -5.46 0.74
C ASN A 673 -21.19 -5.36 0.55
N GLY A 674 -21.74 -5.92 -0.53
CA GLY A 674 -23.16 -5.76 -0.87
C GLY A 674 -23.51 -4.35 -1.36
N ILE A 675 -22.50 -3.51 -1.63
CA ILE A 675 -22.70 -2.25 -2.33
C ILE A 675 -23.12 -2.58 -3.76
N THR A 676 -24.16 -1.95 -4.29
CA THR A 676 -24.60 -2.18 -5.68
C THR A 676 -24.06 -1.06 -6.56
N LEU A 677 -22.79 -1.18 -6.99
CA LEU A 677 -22.16 -0.21 -7.90
C LEU A 677 -22.03 -0.78 -9.31
N SER A 678 -22.02 0.13 -10.28
CA SER A 678 -21.47 -0.08 -11.62
C SER A 678 -20.05 0.47 -11.72
N ALA A 679 -19.28 0.01 -12.71
CA ALA A 679 -17.94 0.55 -12.98
C ALA A 679 -17.96 2.05 -13.30
N VAL A 680 -19.05 2.58 -13.87
CA VAL A 680 -19.22 4.01 -14.16
C VAL A 680 -19.38 4.82 -12.88
N GLU A 681 -20.20 4.35 -11.94
CA GLU A 681 -20.35 4.98 -10.62
C GLU A 681 -19.04 4.92 -9.83
N LEU A 682 -18.31 3.81 -9.92
CA LEU A 682 -17.00 3.67 -9.28
C LEU A 682 -15.97 4.68 -9.83
N LYS A 683 -15.93 4.89 -11.16
CA LYS A 683 -15.12 5.96 -11.77
C LYS A 683 -15.50 7.34 -11.25
N HIS A 684 -16.79 7.60 -11.11
CA HIS A 684 -17.29 8.87 -10.59
C HIS A 684 -16.86 9.11 -9.13
N ILE A 685 -16.82 8.08 -8.30
CA ILE A 685 -16.27 8.15 -6.92
C ILE A 685 -14.76 8.48 -6.96
N GLY A 686 -13.99 7.82 -7.83
CA GLY A 686 -12.55 8.09 -7.97
C GLY A 686 -12.28 9.53 -8.37
N GLU A 687 -13.01 10.03 -9.37
CA GLU A 687 -12.92 11.41 -9.83
C GLU A 687 -13.34 12.42 -8.75
N ARG A 688 -14.36 12.11 -7.94
CA ARG A 688 -14.78 12.91 -6.79
C ARG A 688 -13.65 13.05 -5.77
N ILE A 689 -13.04 11.93 -5.37
CA ILE A 689 -11.96 11.93 -4.37
C ILE A 689 -10.79 12.78 -4.87
N TYR A 690 -10.37 12.60 -6.12
CA TYR A 690 -9.22 13.32 -6.66
C TYR A 690 -9.48 14.83 -6.79
N ASN A 691 -10.69 15.23 -7.23
CA ASN A 691 -11.07 16.63 -7.28
C ASN A 691 -11.18 17.26 -5.89
N LEU A 692 -11.66 16.52 -4.88
CA LEU A 692 -11.69 17.02 -3.50
C LEU A 692 -10.28 17.27 -2.95
N GLN A 693 -9.30 16.41 -3.29
CA GLN A 693 -7.89 16.63 -2.97
C GLN A 693 -7.35 17.90 -3.67
N ARG A 694 -7.69 18.12 -4.95
CA ARG A 694 -7.33 19.36 -5.67
C ARG A 694 -7.96 20.60 -5.02
N CYS A 695 -9.23 20.53 -4.62
CA CYS A 695 -9.90 21.61 -3.89
C CYS A 695 -9.22 21.89 -2.55
N TYR A 696 -8.82 20.86 -1.80
CA TYR A 696 -8.07 21.04 -0.56
C TYR A 696 -6.77 21.80 -0.82
N ASN A 697 -5.99 21.38 -1.80
CA ASN A 697 -4.74 22.05 -2.19
C ASN A 697 -4.96 23.51 -2.63
N ALA A 698 -6.06 23.80 -3.32
CA ALA A 698 -6.43 25.17 -3.71
C ALA A 698 -6.63 26.09 -2.48
N LEU A 699 -7.13 25.56 -1.35
CA LEU A 699 -7.24 26.33 -0.11
C LEU A 699 -5.87 26.72 0.47
N HIS A 700 -4.81 25.99 0.13
CA HIS A 700 -3.42 26.32 0.49
C HIS A 700 -2.72 27.15 -0.60
N GLY A 701 -3.48 27.61 -1.59
CA GLY A 701 -3.00 28.46 -2.67
C GLY A 701 -2.21 27.75 -3.76
N ILE A 702 -2.43 26.44 -3.92
CA ILE A 702 -1.92 25.67 -5.07
C ILE A 702 -2.77 25.94 -6.30
N ASP A 703 -2.12 26.26 -7.41
CA ASP A 703 -2.74 26.49 -8.71
C ASP A 703 -1.87 25.95 -9.86
N LYS A 704 -2.20 26.29 -11.11
CA LYS A 704 -1.42 25.92 -12.30
C LYS A 704 0.07 26.29 -12.21
N SER A 705 0.44 27.35 -11.50
CA SER A 705 1.84 27.77 -11.36
C SER A 705 2.70 26.77 -10.58
N ASP A 706 2.08 25.86 -9.82
CA ASP A 706 2.75 24.79 -9.07
C ASP A 706 2.77 23.45 -9.80
N ASP A 707 2.06 23.33 -10.93
CA ASP A 707 2.06 22.15 -11.78
C ASP A 707 3.27 22.21 -12.74
N VAL A 708 4.48 22.31 -12.18
CA VAL A 708 5.73 22.46 -12.93
C VAL A 708 6.79 21.45 -12.51
N LEU A 709 7.64 21.04 -13.46
CA LEU A 709 8.84 20.25 -13.19
C LEU A 709 10.08 21.14 -13.04
N PRO A 710 11.12 20.68 -12.31
CA PRO A 710 12.41 21.34 -12.29
C PRO A 710 12.99 21.53 -13.71
N TRP A 711 13.67 22.65 -13.94
CA TRP A 711 14.26 23.02 -15.25
C TRP A 711 15.08 21.88 -15.89
N ARG A 712 15.77 21.07 -15.07
CA ARG A 712 16.60 19.95 -15.54
C ARG A 712 15.79 18.95 -16.37
N MET A 713 14.54 18.71 -15.99
CA MET A 713 13.67 17.76 -16.71
C MET A 713 13.03 18.36 -17.96
N THR A 714 12.88 19.68 -18.04
CA THR A 714 12.19 20.36 -19.16
C THR A 714 13.15 21.00 -20.16
N LYS A 715 14.43 21.17 -19.80
CA LYS A 715 15.41 21.91 -20.61
C LYS A 715 16.73 21.17 -20.85
N VAL A 716 17.10 20.21 -20.01
CA VAL A 716 18.35 19.44 -20.19
C VAL A 716 18.02 18.09 -20.80
N PRO A 717 18.40 17.84 -22.07
CA PRO A 717 18.17 16.55 -22.71
C PRO A 717 18.74 15.39 -21.90
N SER A 718 18.01 14.27 -21.81
CA SER A 718 18.54 13.08 -21.13
C SER A 718 19.84 12.62 -21.80
N PRO A 719 20.89 12.28 -21.04
CA PRO A 719 22.20 11.95 -21.60
C PRO A 719 22.33 10.50 -22.08
N SER A 720 21.44 9.60 -21.65
CA SER A 720 21.62 8.15 -21.80
C SER A 720 20.31 7.38 -22.03
N GLY A 721 20.45 6.09 -22.35
CA GLY A 721 19.35 5.16 -22.57
C GLY A 721 18.47 5.50 -23.77
N ASN A 722 17.29 4.87 -23.83
CA ASN A 722 16.29 5.13 -24.87
C ASN A 722 15.80 6.59 -24.87
N ALA A 723 15.88 7.26 -23.72
CA ALA A 723 15.50 8.65 -23.57
C ALA A 723 16.54 9.66 -24.10
N LYS A 724 17.71 9.21 -24.58
CA LYS A 724 18.81 10.12 -24.96
C LYS A 724 18.33 11.21 -25.92
N GLY A 725 18.57 12.48 -25.55
CA GLY A 725 18.13 13.65 -26.32
C GLY A 725 16.73 14.17 -25.97
N SER A 726 15.94 13.45 -25.17
CA SER A 726 14.57 13.82 -24.78
C SER A 726 14.53 14.79 -23.60
N VAL A 727 13.52 15.67 -23.61
CA VAL A 727 13.09 16.51 -22.48
C VAL A 727 11.61 16.24 -22.19
N CYS A 728 11.11 16.67 -21.02
CA CYS A 728 9.70 16.49 -20.66
C CYS A 728 8.83 17.68 -21.12
N HIS A 729 7.77 17.41 -21.88
CA HIS A 729 6.90 18.41 -22.53
C HIS A 729 5.63 18.72 -21.72
N ILE A 730 5.82 19.19 -20.49
CA ILE A 730 4.73 19.37 -19.51
C ILE A 730 3.66 20.36 -19.98
N SER A 731 4.04 21.52 -20.52
CA SER A 731 3.09 22.57 -20.89
C SER A 731 2.06 22.10 -21.92
N GLU A 732 2.47 21.24 -22.86
CA GLU A 732 1.60 20.66 -23.88
C GLU A 732 0.62 19.66 -23.25
N MET A 733 1.10 18.76 -22.40
CA MET A 733 0.27 17.75 -21.75
C MET A 733 -0.71 18.32 -20.72
N LEU A 734 -0.35 19.40 -20.01
CA LEU A 734 -1.22 20.01 -19.00
C LEU A 734 -2.48 20.60 -19.61
N ALA A 735 -2.39 21.18 -20.82
CA ALA A 735 -3.56 21.71 -21.51
C ALA A 735 -4.60 20.60 -21.78
N ASP A 736 -4.14 19.46 -22.32
CA ASP A 736 -4.98 18.29 -22.55
C ASP A 736 -5.51 17.72 -21.23
N TYR A 737 -4.69 17.68 -20.18
CA TYR A 737 -5.07 17.17 -18.87
C TYR A 737 -6.16 18.00 -18.21
N TYR A 738 -6.03 19.34 -18.20
CA TYR A 738 -7.06 20.21 -17.64
C TYR A 738 -8.37 20.13 -18.43
N ALA A 739 -8.31 20.04 -19.76
CA ALA A 739 -9.49 19.82 -20.58
C ALA A 739 -10.20 18.50 -20.23
N LEU A 740 -9.45 17.40 -20.07
CA LEU A 740 -9.99 16.08 -19.69
C LEU A 740 -10.58 16.04 -18.27
N ARG A 741 -10.03 16.86 -17.37
CA ARG A 741 -10.50 17.00 -15.99
C ARG A 741 -11.68 17.95 -15.84
N ASP A 742 -12.02 18.70 -16.89
CA ASP A 742 -12.92 19.88 -16.84
C ASP A 742 -12.44 20.88 -15.77
N TRP A 743 -11.16 21.24 -15.85
CA TRP A 743 -10.51 22.26 -15.04
C TRP A 743 -10.31 23.52 -15.86
N ASP A 744 -10.38 24.67 -15.20
CA ASP A 744 -10.09 25.97 -15.81
C ASP A 744 -8.63 26.01 -16.28
N PRO A 745 -8.35 26.34 -17.56
CA PRO A 745 -7.00 26.30 -18.11
C PRO A 745 -6.09 27.40 -17.58
N GLU A 746 -6.63 28.47 -16.97
CA GLU A 746 -5.84 29.57 -16.43
C GLU A 746 -5.42 29.30 -14.98
N SER A 747 -6.37 28.87 -14.14
CA SER A 747 -6.09 28.57 -12.73
C SER A 747 -5.65 27.12 -12.49
N GLY A 748 -5.96 26.19 -13.40
CA GLY A 748 -5.77 24.76 -13.19
C GLY A 748 -6.65 24.20 -12.07
N LEU A 749 -7.84 24.78 -11.84
CA LEU A 749 -8.77 24.37 -10.77
C LEU A 749 -10.06 23.79 -11.37
N PRO A 750 -10.74 22.87 -10.67
CA PRO A 750 -11.99 22.30 -11.17
C PRO A 750 -13.06 23.36 -11.47
N ASN A 751 -13.71 23.24 -12.63
CA ASN A 751 -14.82 24.11 -12.98
C ASN A 751 -16.02 23.86 -12.05
N GLU A 752 -16.86 24.89 -11.87
CA GLU A 752 -18.03 24.81 -10.99
C GLU A 752 -19.00 23.70 -11.44
N SER A 753 -19.23 23.55 -12.75
CA SER A 753 -20.01 22.45 -13.33
C SER A 753 -19.50 21.09 -12.87
N LYS A 754 -18.19 20.85 -13.03
CA LYS A 754 -17.54 19.61 -12.62
C LYS A 754 -17.72 19.31 -11.14
N LEU A 755 -17.56 20.32 -10.27
CA LEU A 755 -17.74 20.12 -8.83
C LEU A 755 -19.20 19.81 -8.47
N HIS A 756 -20.19 20.45 -9.10
CA HIS A 756 -21.59 20.09 -8.88
C HIS A 756 -21.93 18.68 -9.37
N ASP A 757 -21.44 18.29 -10.56
CA ASP A 757 -21.62 16.94 -11.10
C ASP A 757 -21.07 15.87 -10.14
N LEU A 758 -19.92 16.14 -9.52
CA LEU A 758 -19.30 15.25 -8.53
C LEU A 758 -19.94 15.30 -7.14
N GLY A 759 -20.96 16.14 -6.91
CA GLY A 759 -21.58 16.33 -5.59
C GLY A 759 -20.74 17.15 -4.61
N LEU A 760 -19.82 17.97 -5.11
CA LEU A 760 -18.87 18.80 -4.36
C LEU A 760 -19.22 20.30 -4.42
N GLY A 761 -20.50 20.67 -4.59
CA GLY A 761 -20.94 22.07 -4.68
C GLY A 761 -20.49 22.93 -3.48
N ALA A 762 -20.46 22.37 -2.27
CA ALA A 762 -19.94 23.06 -1.08
C ALA A 762 -18.42 23.35 -1.18
N ALA A 763 -17.66 22.47 -1.82
CA ALA A 763 -16.23 22.71 -2.06
C ALA A 763 -16.00 23.84 -3.06
N CYS A 764 -16.84 23.94 -4.09
CA CYS A 764 -16.81 25.05 -5.04
C CYS A 764 -16.94 26.40 -4.32
N LEU A 765 -17.97 26.55 -3.48
CA LEU A 765 -18.20 27.79 -2.71
C LEU A 765 -17.01 28.14 -1.82
N ARG A 766 -16.52 27.17 -1.03
CA ARG A 766 -15.41 27.40 -0.09
C ARG A 766 -14.12 27.79 -0.78
N VAL A 767 -13.77 27.16 -1.92
CA VAL A 767 -12.59 27.52 -2.70
C VAL A 767 -12.73 28.93 -3.28
N ARG A 768 -13.90 29.28 -3.84
CA ARG A 768 -14.16 30.62 -4.36
C ARG A 768 -14.04 31.70 -3.29
N GLU A 769 -14.59 31.46 -2.10
CA GLU A 769 -14.49 32.37 -0.96
C GLU A 769 -13.03 32.55 -0.50
N ALA A 770 -12.26 31.45 -0.42
CA ALA A 770 -10.85 31.50 -0.02
C ALA A 770 -9.99 32.28 -1.04
N LEU A 771 -10.25 32.13 -2.33
CA LEU A 771 -9.58 32.88 -3.39
C LEU A 771 -9.98 34.35 -3.40
N ALA A 772 -11.28 34.66 -3.27
CA ALA A 772 -11.79 36.03 -3.30
C ALA A 772 -11.36 36.86 -2.07
N SER A 773 -11.24 36.23 -0.91
CA SER A 773 -10.81 36.88 0.34
C SER A 773 -9.30 37.06 0.46
N GLY A 774 -8.51 36.50 -0.47
CA GLY A 774 -7.05 36.48 -0.40
C GLY A 774 -6.48 35.47 0.61
N GLU A 775 -7.31 34.63 1.22
CA GLU A 775 -6.88 33.70 2.26
C GLU A 775 -5.97 32.60 1.69
N ALA A 776 -6.29 32.06 0.51
CA ALA A 776 -5.46 31.08 -0.16
C ALA A 776 -4.04 31.61 -0.43
N GLN A 777 -3.91 32.89 -0.82
CA GLN A 777 -2.63 33.55 -1.07
C GLN A 777 -1.83 33.76 0.22
N LYS A 778 -2.51 34.04 1.35
CA LYS A 778 -1.85 34.06 2.67
C LYS A 778 -1.33 32.68 3.05
N GLN A 779 -2.09 31.62 2.79
CA GLN A 779 -1.64 30.25 3.05
C GLN A 779 -0.46 29.86 2.14
N ARG A 780 -0.49 30.23 0.86
CA ARG A 780 0.66 30.09 -0.05
C ARG A 780 1.93 30.73 0.49
N ALA A 781 1.82 31.95 1.05
CA ALA A 781 2.97 32.65 1.64
C ALA A 781 3.58 31.92 2.86
N ARG A 782 2.82 31.03 3.51
CA ARG A 782 3.31 30.16 4.59
C ARG A 782 3.97 28.89 4.08
N LEU A 783 3.78 28.52 2.81
CA LEU A 783 4.54 27.43 2.21
C LEU A 783 6.02 27.82 2.17
N GLY A 784 6.81 27.13 2.98
CA GLY A 784 8.18 27.51 3.27
C GLY A 784 9.23 26.82 2.41
N TRP A 785 8.84 26.04 1.40
CA TRP A 785 9.74 25.52 0.37
C TRP A 785 9.95 26.53 -0.78
N ALA A 786 11.06 26.40 -1.53
CA ALA A 786 11.31 27.16 -2.75
C ALA A 786 10.49 26.60 -3.91
N ALA A 787 9.93 27.45 -4.78
CA ALA A 787 9.31 26.97 -6.01
C ALA A 787 10.37 26.26 -6.88
N PRO A 788 10.03 25.18 -7.63
CA PRO A 788 10.98 24.55 -8.52
C PRO A 788 11.61 25.59 -9.45
N TYR A 789 12.93 25.61 -9.55
CA TYR A 789 13.60 26.54 -10.46
C TYR A 789 13.24 26.19 -11.91
N THR A 790 12.63 27.13 -12.62
CA THR A 790 12.23 27.02 -14.04
C THR A 790 12.99 27.99 -14.95
N GLY A 791 14.00 28.70 -14.43
CA GLY A 791 14.79 29.70 -15.15
C GLY A 791 15.68 29.12 -16.27
N GLU A 792 16.37 29.98 -17.01
CA GLU A 792 17.15 29.59 -18.20
C GLU A 792 18.33 28.66 -17.89
N VAL A 793 18.74 27.90 -18.92
CA VAL A 793 19.97 27.10 -18.89
C VAL A 793 21.14 28.09 -18.91
N VAL A 794 21.74 28.32 -17.74
CA VAL A 794 23.02 29.03 -17.71
C VAL A 794 24.10 27.97 -17.93
N ASP A 795 24.70 27.99 -19.12
CA ASP A 795 25.87 27.21 -19.49
C ASP A 795 27.03 27.55 -18.55
N SER A 796 27.49 26.57 -17.78
CA SER A 796 28.86 26.06 -17.86
C SER A 796 29.11 24.97 -16.80
N LEU A 797 29.35 23.76 -17.31
CA LEU A 797 29.92 22.55 -16.67
C LEU A 797 28.99 21.70 -15.80
#